data_AF-A0A1X7TY82-F1
#
_entry.id   AF-A0A1X7TY82-F1
#
_cell.length_a   1.000
_cell.length_b   1.000
_cell.length_c   1.000
_cell.angle_alpha   90.00
_cell.angle_beta   90.00
_cell.angle_gamma   90.00
#
_symmetry.space_group_name_H-M   'P 1'
#
loop_
_entity.id
_entity.type
_entity.pdbx_description
1 polymer ?
#
loop_
_entity_poly.entity_id
_entity_poly.type
_entity_poly.pdbx_seq_one_letter_code
_entity_poly.pdbx_strand_id
1 'polypeptide(L)'
;MQLSEKWVYIVDSGGQPAYQELLPVFIRAASLNIITLDISKGIDEEFEFMYRINGREFPCDGGVKYTNRKIFNSVVSSASVQKPINIPFVKHQSKHSMSFVLGTHYDVMFERADKNDPMEEVKEMNSNLMSAVPHLRKHIITNVHKNSIIYPVNTMEEDSDKRKKISEEILEKMSKCTEVTIEIELPMRCFVFELYLEEKAQSKGFVTKTEAIKDCKRYLYMNEHDVEIALTFLHNSTIILYYPEIQPQLVFIGPQKIIDVLSHLLALTYVSYPIPATKLVPNLLQDEQTRLKEKGCFKKALLEKFCGVFSNDFTPDYFINLLQHLHIITELKSQSQDSSYFLPAALPAYNNEYDNDLPKSIKPLYYVWLEMAEDEWESKNFVLVPQGIFPLIYVYLLEQTKYKVQLPQQHCKYRDAVSLWIWIKGKRCTLYIINRYEHIEVYFNGPKNCYCPQVRELITTIINKSSDAINAKRNHAIAFPCPNGKEHCYCIVDEENKVADCLLWHSNENDVSENDETYWCWFGLESDSSSAGIKEDVLLNTTHLHDVRMLLKEGKFSNSECTNFGLGLGLYNDTLKTIEMDYPRDTNGCVRECLVKWLENADDVNDKGGAKWSTLIKALEECDQNSTADYIRNKTLKRKADEELCTTSKSSKVD
;
A
#
# COMPACT_ATOMS: atom_id res chain seq x y z
N MET A 1 19.04 -12.16 -42.45
CA MET A 1 18.16 -12.39 -41.28
C MET A 1 17.19 -11.23 -41.27
N GLN A 2 15.90 -11.48 -41.51
CA GLN A 2 14.88 -10.43 -41.50
C GLN A 2 14.51 -10.22 -40.02
N LEU A 3 14.96 -9.12 -39.43
CA LEU A 3 14.62 -8.80 -38.04
C LEU A 3 13.13 -8.47 -37.99
N SER A 4 12.40 -9.10 -37.06
CA SER A 4 11.00 -8.77 -36.81
C SER A 4 10.92 -7.38 -36.19
N GLU A 5 9.95 -6.57 -36.61
CA GLU A 5 9.63 -5.30 -35.96
C GLU A 5 8.81 -5.51 -34.66
N LYS A 6 8.27 -6.71 -34.45
CA LYS A 6 7.45 -7.07 -33.29
C LYS A 6 8.19 -8.06 -32.39
N TRP A 7 8.20 -7.77 -31.10
CA TRP A 7 8.85 -8.53 -30.05
C TRP A 7 7.87 -8.80 -28.90
N VAL A 8 8.00 -9.96 -28.26
CA VAL A 8 7.17 -10.35 -27.12
C VAL A 8 8.09 -10.81 -26.01
N TYR A 9 8.02 -10.12 -24.87
CA TYR A 9 8.75 -10.45 -23.66
C TYR A 9 7.78 -11.10 -22.67
N ILE A 10 8.05 -12.35 -22.29
CA ILE A 10 7.19 -13.13 -21.41
C ILE A 10 7.90 -13.29 -20.07
N VAL A 11 7.20 -12.91 -19.00
CA VAL A 11 7.64 -13.16 -17.63
C VAL A 11 6.72 -14.22 -17.03
N ASP A 12 7.29 -15.38 -16.73
CA ASP A 12 6.61 -16.45 -15.99
C ASP A 12 7.00 -16.36 -14.51
N SER A 13 6.00 -16.25 -13.64
CA SER A 13 6.19 -16.21 -12.19
C SER A 13 6.16 -17.58 -11.54
N GLY A 14 5.75 -18.63 -12.26
CA GLY A 14 5.28 -19.86 -11.65
C GLY A 14 3.84 -19.73 -11.15
N GLY A 15 3.18 -20.88 -10.97
CA GLY A 15 1.75 -20.97 -10.64
C GLY A 15 1.43 -20.91 -9.14
N GLN A 16 2.42 -20.79 -8.25
CA GLN A 16 2.18 -20.84 -6.81
C GLN A 16 1.67 -19.49 -6.27
N PRO A 17 0.78 -19.49 -5.27
CA PRO A 17 0.23 -18.26 -4.67
C PRO A 17 1.28 -17.27 -4.18
N ALA A 18 2.36 -17.77 -3.54
CA ALA A 18 3.43 -16.91 -3.05
C ALA A 18 4.16 -16.16 -4.19
N TYR A 19 4.29 -16.74 -5.38
CA TYR A 19 4.87 -16.03 -6.53
C TYR A 19 3.95 -15.03 -7.14
N GLN A 20 2.67 -15.37 -7.21
CA GLN A 20 1.63 -14.46 -7.63
C GLN A 20 1.66 -13.16 -6.80
N GLU A 21 1.95 -13.25 -5.50
CA GLU A 21 2.14 -12.08 -4.62
C GLU A 21 3.48 -11.35 -4.84
N LEU A 22 4.55 -12.04 -5.23
CA LEU A 22 5.88 -11.42 -5.41
C LEU A 22 6.11 -10.86 -6.81
N LEU A 23 5.43 -11.42 -7.82
CA LEU A 23 5.58 -11.05 -9.23
C LEU A 23 5.47 -9.53 -9.47
N PRO A 24 4.51 -8.80 -8.88
CA PRO A 24 4.38 -7.36 -9.11
C PRO A 24 5.63 -6.56 -8.72
N VAL A 25 6.47 -7.07 -7.82
CA VAL A 25 7.73 -6.43 -7.41
C VAL A 25 8.81 -6.51 -8.50
N PHE A 26 8.72 -7.49 -9.41
CA PHE A 26 9.66 -7.68 -10.51
C PHE A 26 9.21 -7.07 -11.84
N ILE A 27 7.96 -6.63 -11.94
CA ILE A 27 7.39 -6.05 -13.15
C ILE A 27 7.39 -4.52 -13.04
N ARG A 28 7.84 -3.82 -14.09
CA ARG A 28 7.80 -2.33 -14.17
C ARG A 28 6.76 -1.86 -15.18
N ALA A 29 6.68 -2.57 -16.29
CA ALA A 29 5.72 -2.43 -17.36
C ALA A 29 5.19 -3.81 -17.76
N ALA A 30 3.87 -3.96 -17.84
CA ALA A 30 3.20 -5.12 -18.42
C ALA A 30 2.01 -4.63 -19.26
N SER A 31 2.07 -4.80 -20.58
CA SER A 31 0.94 -4.45 -21.44
C SER A 31 -0.14 -5.53 -21.48
N LEU A 32 0.25 -6.79 -21.26
CA LEU A 32 -0.63 -7.95 -21.36
C LEU A 32 -0.38 -8.93 -20.21
N ASN A 33 -1.43 -9.22 -19.45
CA ASN A 33 -1.46 -10.29 -18.45
C ASN A 33 -2.09 -11.54 -19.07
N ILE A 34 -1.47 -12.70 -18.89
CA ILE A 34 -2.04 -13.99 -19.32
C ILE A 34 -2.62 -14.68 -18.09
N ILE A 35 -3.94 -14.84 -18.05
CA ILE A 35 -4.66 -15.50 -16.95
C ILE A 35 -4.91 -16.94 -17.35
N THR A 36 -4.33 -17.88 -16.61
CA THR A 36 -4.60 -19.32 -16.80
C THR A 36 -5.70 -19.78 -15.86
N LEU A 37 -6.79 -20.31 -16.42
CA LEU A 37 -7.90 -20.90 -15.66
C LEU A 37 -7.97 -22.41 -15.94
N ASP A 38 -8.29 -23.21 -14.93
CA ASP A 38 -8.59 -24.64 -15.14
C ASP A 38 -10.07 -24.77 -15.50
N ILE A 39 -10.38 -24.82 -16.79
CA ILE A 39 -11.78 -24.86 -17.24
C ILE A 39 -12.42 -26.23 -17.09
N SER A 40 -11.66 -27.26 -16.68
CA SER A 40 -12.23 -28.55 -16.26
C SER A 40 -12.91 -28.47 -14.89
N LYS A 41 -12.73 -27.34 -14.19
CA LYS A 41 -13.31 -27.01 -12.89
C LYS A 41 -14.40 -25.96 -13.04
N GLY A 42 -15.45 -26.09 -12.24
CA GLY A 42 -16.49 -25.07 -12.16
C GLY A 42 -15.92 -23.69 -11.79
N ILE A 43 -16.61 -22.61 -12.16
CA ILE A 43 -16.13 -21.24 -11.91
C ILE A 43 -15.90 -20.93 -10.42
N ASP A 44 -16.75 -21.49 -9.56
CA ASP A 44 -16.71 -21.40 -8.09
C ASP A 44 -16.32 -22.74 -7.44
N GLU A 45 -15.88 -23.73 -8.24
CA GLU A 45 -15.36 -24.99 -7.69
C GLU A 45 -14.03 -24.71 -7.00
N GLU A 46 -13.95 -25.14 -5.75
CA GLU A 46 -12.78 -24.97 -4.92
C GLU A 46 -11.68 -26.00 -5.24
N PHE A 47 -10.45 -25.53 -5.42
CA PHE A 47 -9.27 -26.39 -5.62
C PHE A 47 -8.02 -25.87 -4.89
N GLU A 48 -7.04 -26.74 -4.72
CA GLU A 48 -5.74 -26.42 -4.11
C GLU A 48 -4.68 -26.22 -5.20
N PHE A 49 -3.78 -25.25 -5.00
CA PHE A 49 -2.59 -25.15 -5.84
C PHE A 49 -1.60 -26.25 -5.48
N MET A 50 -0.98 -26.85 -6.50
CA MET A 50 0.00 -27.92 -6.31
C MET A 50 1.40 -27.43 -6.70
N TYR A 51 2.33 -27.47 -5.75
CA TYR A 51 3.75 -27.35 -6.02
C TYR A 51 4.26 -28.64 -6.65
N ARG A 52 4.90 -28.56 -7.83
CA ARG A 52 5.44 -29.73 -8.53
C ARG A 52 6.96 -29.77 -8.46
N ILE A 53 7.52 -30.90 -8.05
CA ILE A 53 8.96 -31.17 -8.12
C ILE A 53 9.21 -32.60 -8.61
N ASN A 54 9.97 -32.73 -9.71
CA ASN A 54 10.28 -34.02 -10.34
C ASN A 54 9.04 -34.90 -10.57
N GLY A 55 7.94 -34.29 -11.03
CA GLY A 55 6.67 -34.97 -11.30
C GLY A 55 5.85 -35.36 -10.05
N ARG A 56 6.32 -35.03 -8.83
CA ARG A 56 5.53 -35.19 -7.59
C ARG A 56 4.83 -33.89 -7.24
N GLU A 57 3.59 -34.00 -6.76
CA GLU A 57 2.76 -32.87 -6.37
C GLU A 57 2.70 -32.73 -4.85
N PHE A 58 2.75 -31.48 -4.38
CA PHE A 58 2.68 -31.10 -2.98
C PHE A 58 1.63 -29.99 -2.84
N PRO A 59 0.60 -30.15 -1.99
CA PRO A 59 -0.41 -29.11 -1.81
C PRO A 59 0.22 -27.86 -1.21
N CYS A 60 -0.04 -26.72 -1.84
CA CYS A 60 0.26 -25.41 -1.29
C CYS A 60 -0.74 -25.07 -0.18
N ASP A 61 -0.25 -24.43 0.89
CA ASP A 61 -1.08 -23.75 1.91
C ASP A 61 -2.11 -24.60 2.68
N GLY A 62 -2.03 -25.93 2.66
CA GLY A 62 -2.73 -26.85 3.57
C GLY A 62 -4.18 -26.49 3.90
N GLY A 63 -5.09 -26.57 2.92
CA GLY A 63 -6.53 -26.39 3.12
C GLY A 63 -7.11 -25.04 2.67
N VAL A 64 -6.30 -24.11 2.17
CA VAL A 64 -6.81 -22.89 1.50
C VAL A 64 -7.22 -23.20 0.07
N LYS A 65 -8.44 -22.78 -0.25
CA LYS A 65 -9.13 -23.13 -1.47
C LYS A 65 -9.29 -21.94 -2.41
N TYR A 66 -8.96 -22.16 -3.67
CA TYR A 66 -9.01 -21.18 -4.75
C TYR A 66 -10.13 -21.53 -5.72
N THR A 67 -10.60 -20.55 -6.47
CA THR A 67 -11.59 -20.75 -7.54
C THR A 67 -11.16 -19.99 -8.78
N ASN A 68 -11.63 -20.42 -9.96
CA ASN A 68 -11.36 -19.72 -11.21
C ASN A 68 -11.83 -18.26 -11.14
N ARG A 69 -12.98 -18.00 -10.48
CA ARG A 69 -13.49 -16.64 -10.26
C ARG A 69 -12.51 -15.77 -9.49
N LYS A 70 -11.97 -16.28 -8.37
CA LYS A 70 -11.02 -15.53 -7.54
C LYS A 70 -9.74 -15.22 -8.33
N ILE A 71 -9.18 -16.18 -9.05
CA ILE A 71 -7.97 -15.93 -9.85
C ILE A 71 -8.24 -14.86 -10.91
N PHE A 72 -9.32 -15.01 -11.67
CA PHE A 72 -9.68 -14.07 -12.73
C PHE A 72 -9.92 -12.66 -12.19
N ASN A 73 -10.79 -12.50 -11.18
CA ASN A 73 -11.13 -11.19 -10.63
C ASN A 73 -9.90 -10.50 -10.04
N SER A 74 -9.01 -11.24 -9.37
CA SER A 74 -7.78 -10.70 -8.76
C SER A 74 -6.85 -10.07 -9.78
N VAL A 75 -6.57 -10.79 -10.88
CA VAL A 75 -5.64 -10.32 -11.92
C VAL A 75 -6.24 -9.13 -12.68
N VAL A 76 -7.53 -9.21 -13.06
CA VAL A 76 -8.19 -8.12 -13.79
C VAL A 76 -8.31 -6.86 -12.92
N SER A 77 -8.63 -7.01 -11.62
CA SER A 77 -8.67 -5.87 -10.68
C SER A 77 -7.29 -5.25 -10.48
N SER A 78 -6.24 -6.08 -10.37
CA SER A 78 -4.87 -5.59 -10.24
C SER A 78 -4.43 -4.83 -11.50
N ALA A 79 -4.80 -5.33 -12.69
CA ALA A 79 -4.51 -4.67 -13.96
C ALA A 79 -5.21 -3.29 -14.10
N SER A 80 -6.42 -3.12 -13.56
CA SER A 80 -7.15 -1.84 -13.67
C SER A 80 -6.54 -0.72 -12.82
N VAL A 81 -5.91 -1.09 -11.70
CA VAL A 81 -5.24 -0.14 -10.80
C VAL A 81 -3.76 0.07 -11.12
N GLN A 82 -3.18 -0.62 -12.11
CA GLN A 82 -1.80 -0.38 -12.51
C GLN A 82 -1.63 1.06 -13.04
N LYS A 83 -0.50 1.68 -12.70
CA LYS A 83 -0.11 2.97 -13.27
C LYS A 83 0.12 2.79 -14.78
N PRO A 84 -0.09 3.86 -15.57
CA PRO A 84 0.28 3.84 -16.97
C PRO A 84 1.74 3.44 -17.15
N ILE A 85 1.99 2.66 -18.20
CA ILE A 85 3.35 2.28 -18.58
C ILE A 85 4.12 3.57 -18.89
N ASN A 86 5.27 3.74 -18.25
CA ASN A 86 6.12 4.92 -18.42
C ASN A 86 7.49 4.47 -18.91
N ILE A 87 7.56 4.16 -20.21
CA ILE A 87 8.79 3.77 -20.88
C ILE A 87 9.30 4.99 -21.70
N PRO A 88 10.61 5.29 -21.67
CA PRO A 88 11.19 6.31 -22.54
C PRO A 88 11.00 6.01 -24.03
N PHE A 89 10.93 7.04 -24.87
CA PHE A 89 10.88 6.92 -26.34
C PHE A 89 9.61 6.27 -26.92
N VAL A 90 8.53 6.19 -26.14
CA VAL A 90 7.24 5.69 -26.60
C VAL A 90 6.60 6.66 -27.59
N LYS A 91 6.18 6.14 -28.75
CA LYS A 91 5.34 6.84 -29.74
C LYS A 91 3.86 6.60 -29.50
N HIS A 92 3.51 5.35 -29.23
CA HIS A 92 2.15 4.92 -28.97
C HIS A 92 2.14 3.87 -27.85
N GLN A 93 1.20 4.00 -26.92
CA GLN A 93 0.98 3.01 -25.87
C GLN A 93 -0.49 2.96 -25.49
N SER A 94 -0.92 1.79 -25.00
CA SER A 94 -2.20 1.65 -24.34
C SER A 94 -2.26 2.49 -23.06
N LYS A 95 -3.45 2.95 -22.70
CA LYS A 95 -3.67 3.66 -21.42
C LYS A 95 -3.58 2.72 -20.21
N HIS A 96 -3.83 1.44 -20.42
CA HIS A 96 -3.92 0.43 -19.38
C HIS A 96 -3.49 -0.95 -19.87
N SER A 97 -3.09 -1.79 -18.94
CA SER A 97 -2.81 -3.21 -19.15
C SER A 97 -4.10 -3.96 -19.50
N MET A 98 -3.96 -5.00 -20.33
CA MET A 98 -5.07 -5.88 -20.71
C MET A 98 -4.85 -7.29 -20.18
N SER A 99 -5.90 -8.09 -20.19
CA SER A 99 -5.88 -9.49 -19.76
C SER A 99 -6.34 -10.42 -20.88
N PHE A 100 -5.51 -11.42 -21.22
CA PHE A 100 -5.85 -12.54 -22.09
C PHE A 100 -6.15 -13.76 -21.24
N VAL A 101 -7.31 -14.40 -21.43
CA VAL A 101 -7.69 -15.57 -20.63
C VAL A 101 -7.44 -16.86 -21.41
N LEU A 102 -6.58 -17.71 -20.85
CA LEU A 102 -6.26 -19.03 -21.36
C LEU A 102 -6.95 -20.10 -20.51
N GLY A 103 -7.92 -20.81 -21.10
CA GLY A 103 -8.62 -21.91 -20.46
C GLY A 103 -7.90 -23.23 -20.66
N THR A 104 -7.22 -23.71 -19.63
CA THR A 104 -6.42 -24.95 -19.61
C THR A 104 -7.27 -26.19 -19.29
N HIS A 105 -6.75 -27.39 -19.54
CA HIS A 105 -7.47 -28.66 -19.34
C HIS A 105 -8.75 -28.79 -20.19
N TYR A 106 -8.75 -28.18 -21.37
CA TYR A 106 -9.87 -28.28 -22.31
C TYR A 106 -10.12 -29.72 -22.76
N ASP A 107 -9.06 -30.51 -22.88
CA ASP A 107 -9.09 -31.95 -23.14
C ASP A 107 -9.88 -32.72 -22.08
N VAL A 108 -9.61 -32.48 -20.80
CA VAL A 108 -10.33 -33.11 -19.68
C VAL A 108 -11.82 -32.72 -19.69
N MET A 109 -12.12 -31.46 -19.98
CA MET A 109 -13.50 -30.99 -20.10
C MET A 109 -14.21 -31.65 -21.30
N PHE A 110 -13.51 -31.78 -22.43
CA PHE A 110 -14.01 -32.44 -23.63
C PHE A 110 -14.33 -33.92 -23.38
N GLU A 111 -13.47 -34.63 -22.63
CA GLU A 111 -13.68 -36.03 -22.26
C GLU A 111 -14.84 -36.24 -21.27
N ARG A 112 -15.08 -35.29 -20.36
CA ARG A 112 -16.18 -35.37 -19.38
C ARG A 112 -17.55 -35.01 -19.94
N ALA A 113 -17.60 -34.34 -21.09
CA ALA A 113 -18.81 -33.82 -21.69
C ALA A 113 -19.68 -34.92 -22.33
N ASP A 114 -20.22 -35.82 -21.51
CA ASP A 114 -21.06 -36.93 -21.95
C ASP A 114 -22.48 -36.49 -22.39
N LYS A 115 -22.89 -35.22 -22.13
CA LYS A 115 -24.25 -34.71 -22.42
C LYS A 115 -24.36 -33.27 -22.93
N ASN A 116 -23.34 -32.43 -22.78
CA ASN A 116 -23.34 -31.03 -23.22
C ASN A 116 -22.20 -30.78 -24.23
N ASP A 117 -22.34 -29.80 -25.11
CA ASP A 117 -21.22 -29.34 -25.95
C ASP A 117 -20.20 -28.62 -25.03
N PRO A 118 -18.92 -29.04 -24.96
CA PRO A 118 -17.87 -28.36 -24.19
C PRO A 118 -17.83 -26.85 -24.44
N MET A 119 -18.19 -26.42 -25.66
CA MET A 119 -18.25 -25.01 -26.00
C MET A 119 -19.38 -24.25 -25.30
N GLU A 120 -20.49 -24.90 -24.96
CA GLU A 120 -21.57 -24.28 -24.17
C GLU A 120 -21.15 -24.05 -22.72
N GLU A 121 -20.38 -24.98 -22.12
CA GLU A 121 -19.80 -24.79 -20.78
C GLU A 121 -18.82 -23.61 -20.74
N VAL A 122 -17.99 -23.46 -21.77
CA VAL A 122 -17.10 -22.29 -21.92
C VAL A 122 -17.88 -21.00 -22.06
N LYS A 123 -19.00 -20.99 -22.80
CA LYS A 123 -19.87 -19.81 -22.94
C LYS A 123 -20.54 -19.45 -21.63
N GLU A 124 -21.01 -20.44 -20.87
CA GLU A 124 -21.58 -20.23 -19.54
C GLU A 124 -20.56 -19.63 -18.58
N MET A 125 -19.35 -20.22 -18.52
CA MET A 125 -18.25 -19.69 -17.72
C MET A 125 -17.88 -18.26 -18.13
N ASN A 126 -17.78 -17.99 -19.44
CA ASN A 126 -17.55 -16.65 -19.97
C ASN A 126 -18.62 -15.65 -19.50
N SER A 127 -19.90 -16.01 -19.58
CA SER A 127 -21.00 -15.16 -19.11
C SER A 127 -20.88 -14.85 -17.62
N ASN A 128 -20.58 -15.86 -16.81
CA ASN A 128 -20.46 -15.74 -15.36
C ASN A 128 -19.21 -14.96 -14.90
N LEU A 129 -18.11 -15.01 -15.67
CA LEU A 129 -16.92 -14.18 -15.42
C LEU A 129 -17.21 -12.71 -15.78
N MET A 130 -17.79 -12.46 -16.96
CA MET A 130 -18.09 -11.10 -17.41
C MET A 130 -19.15 -10.40 -16.57
N SER A 131 -20.13 -11.13 -16.03
CA SER A 131 -21.15 -10.57 -15.14
C SER A 131 -20.60 -10.16 -13.76
N ALA A 132 -19.48 -10.75 -13.33
CA ALA A 132 -18.85 -10.42 -12.06
C ALA A 132 -18.05 -9.12 -12.10
N VAL A 133 -17.52 -8.75 -13.27
CA VAL A 133 -16.68 -7.54 -13.45
C VAL A 133 -17.09 -6.73 -14.70
N PRO A 134 -18.36 -6.32 -14.84
CA PRO A 134 -18.84 -5.63 -16.03
C PRO A 134 -18.12 -4.30 -16.28
N HIS A 135 -17.71 -3.63 -15.20
CA HIS A 135 -16.97 -2.36 -15.23
C HIS A 135 -15.53 -2.54 -15.74
N LEU A 136 -14.91 -3.71 -15.55
CA LEU A 136 -13.53 -3.98 -15.98
C LEU A 136 -13.42 -4.55 -17.39
N ARG A 137 -14.51 -4.54 -18.18
CA ARG A 137 -14.52 -5.08 -19.55
C ARG A 137 -13.44 -4.47 -20.44
N LYS A 138 -13.10 -3.19 -20.23
CA LYS A 138 -12.04 -2.50 -20.97
C LYS A 138 -10.63 -3.05 -20.70
N HIS A 139 -10.44 -3.81 -19.62
CA HIS A 139 -9.17 -4.46 -19.25
C HIS A 139 -9.06 -5.91 -19.73
N ILE A 140 -10.03 -6.41 -20.50
CA ILE A 140 -10.11 -7.81 -20.93
C ILE A 140 -10.13 -7.88 -22.45
N ILE A 141 -9.30 -8.76 -23.03
CA ILE A 141 -9.34 -9.03 -24.46
C ILE A 141 -10.57 -9.85 -24.77
N THR A 142 -11.45 -9.31 -25.62
CA THR A 142 -12.72 -9.95 -25.99
C THR A 142 -12.61 -10.69 -27.32
N ASN A 143 -13.53 -11.64 -27.55
CA ASN A 143 -13.66 -12.37 -28.81
C ASN A 143 -12.42 -13.17 -29.23
N VAL A 144 -11.67 -13.71 -28.26
CA VAL A 144 -10.47 -14.52 -28.55
C VAL A 144 -10.82 -15.85 -29.21
N HIS A 145 -11.97 -16.44 -28.85
CA HIS A 145 -12.47 -17.68 -29.43
C HIS A 145 -14.01 -17.68 -29.51
N LYS A 146 -14.59 -17.68 -30.71
CA LYS A 146 -16.06 -17.78 -30.95
C LYS A 146 -16.92 -16.85 -30.05
N ASN A 147 -16.53 -15.58 -29.94
CA ASN A 147 -17.15 -14.56 -29.08
C ASN A 147 -17.03 -14.79 -27.55
N SER A 148 -16.12 -15.65 -27.12
CA SER A 148 -15.70 -15.82 -25.72
C SER A 148 -14.45 -15.00 -25.41
N ILE A 149 -14.28 -14.61 -24.14
CA ILE A 149 -13.02 -14.08 -23.58
C ILE A 149 -12.01 -15.19 -23.28
N ILE A 150 -12.47 -16.44 -23.19
CA ILE A 150 -11.66 -17.61 -22.85
C ILE A 150 -11.16 -18.24 -24.14
N TYR A 151 -9.85 -18.40 -24.28
CA TYR A 151 -9.24 -19.24 -25.30
C TYR A 151 -8.99 -20.65 -24.74
N PRO A 152 -9.81 -21.66 -25.09
CA PRO A 152 -9.64 -23.01 -24.59
C PRO A 152 -8.42 -23.70 -25.24
N VAL A 153 -7.63 -24.41 -24.44
CA VAL A 153 -6.41 -25.08 -24.88
C VAL A 153 -6.13 -26.35 -24.08
N ASN A 154 -5.56 -27.36 -24.75
CA ASN A 154 -4.86 -28.47 -24.10
C ASN A 154 -3.37 -28.09 -23.94
N THR A 155 -2.96 -27.75 -22.72
CA THR A 155 -1.57 -27.39 -22.39
C THR A 155 -0.67 -28.61 -22.21
N MET A 156 -1.23 -29.82 -22.15
CA MET A 156 -0.54 -31.09 -21.91
C MET A 156 -0.38 -31.93 -23.18
N GLU A 157 -0.60 -31.35 -24.37
CA GLU A 157 -0.47 -32.05 -25.66
C GLU A 157 0.93 -32.65 -25.83
N GLU A 158 1.01 -33.98 -25.89
CA GLU A 158 2.27 -34.72 -25.95
C GLU A 158 2.93 -34.65 -27.33
N ASP A 159 2.13 -34.54 -28.41
CA ASP A 159 2.62 -34.45 -29.78
C ASP A 159 3.28 -33.09 -30.03
N SER A 160 4.58 -33.11 -30.38
CA SER A 160 5.38 -31.89 -30.56
C SER A 160 4.87 -31.00 -31.69
N ASP A 161 4.37 -31.58 -32.78
CA ASP A 161 3.92 -30.85 -33.95
C ASP A 161 2.57 -30.18 -33.67
N LYS A 162 1.64 -30.90 -33.02
CA LYS A 162 0.38 -30.31 -32.55
C LYS A 162 0.60 -29.22 -31.51
N ARG A 163 1.49 -29.45 -30.54
CA ARG A 163 1.83 -28.44 -29.53
C ARG A 163 2.41 -27.17 -30.16
N LYS A 164 3.28 -27.32 -31.16
CA LYS A 164 3.81 -26.20 -31.92
C LYS A 164 2.69 -25.44 -32.63
N LYS A 165 1.78 -26.15 -33.31
CA LYS A 165 0.62 -25.54 -33.97
C LYS A 165 -0.29 -24.78 -33.00
N ILE A 166 -0.60 -25.36 -31.83
CA ILE A 166 -1.37 -24.70 -30.77
C ILE A 166 -0.66 -23.40 -30.33
N SER A 167 0.65 -23.45 -30.14
CA SER A 167 1.46 -22.30 -29.74
C SER A 167 1.44 -21.20 -30.81
N GLU A 168 1.57 -21.57 -32.10
CA GLU A 168 1.47 -20.65 -33.24
C GLU A 168 0.08 -19.99 -33.30
N GLU A 169 -1.00 -20.74 -33.09
CA GLU A 169 -2.36 -20.20 -33.06
C GLU A 169 -2.58 -19.20 -31.91
N ILE A 170 -2.07 -19.50 -30.72
CA ILE A 170 -2.14 -18.60 -29.56
C ILE A 170 -1.37 -17.30 -29.84
N LEU A 171 -0.14 -17.42 -30.35
CA LEU A 171 0.69 -16.27 -30.71
C LEU A 171 0.05 -15.44 -31.83
N GLU A 172 -0.54 -16.08 -32.83
CA GLU A 172 -1.26 -15.38 -33.90
C GLU A 172 -2.43 -14.57 -33.32
N LYS A 173 -3.19 -15.14 -32.38
CA LYS A 173 -4.30 -14.45 -31.70
C LYS A 173 -3.80 -13.26 -30.88
N MET A 174 -2.78 -13.45 -30.06
CA MET A 174 -2.18 -12.37 -29.25
C MET A 174 -1.59 -11.27 -30.13
N SER A 175 -0.98 -11.60 -31.27
CA SER A 175 -0.37 -10.63 -32.19
C SER A 175 -1.38 -9.69 -32.86
N LYS A 176 -2.66 -10.09 -32.90
CA LYS A 176 -3.77 -9.31 -33.45
C LYS A 176 -4.38 -8.34 -32.42
N CYS A 177 -4.00 -8.46 -31.15
CA CYS A 177 -4.43 -7.55 -30.10
C CYS A 177 -3.61 -6.26 -30.16
N THR A 178 -3.95 -5.37 -31.07
CA THR A 178 -3.22 -4.10 -31.25
C THR A 178 -3.35 -3.20 -30.03
N GLU A 179 -4.39 -3.38 -29.22
CA GLU A 179 -4.65 -2.62 -27.98
C GLU A 179 -3.58 -2.82 -26.90
N VAL A 180 -2.74 -3.86 -27.01
CA VAL A 180 -1.61 -4.11 -26.09
C VAL A 180 -0.25 -3.76 -26.68
N THR A 181 -0.21 -3.24 -27.90
CA THR A 181 1.04 -2.95 -28.58
C THR A 181 1.62 -1.64 -28.06
N ILE A 182 2.90 -1.67 -27.69
CA ILE A 182 3.69 -0.48 -27.35
C ILE A 182 4.62 -0.22 -28.53
N GLU A 183 4.51 0.95 -29.14
CA GLU A 183 5.42 1.39 -30.20
C GLU A 183 6.49 2.30 -29.61
N ILE A 184 7.75 1.90 -29.76
CA ILE A 184 8.91 2.60 -29.21
C ILE A 184 9.87 2.93 -30.36
N GLU A 185 10.36 4.17 -30.39
CA GLU A 185 11.44 4.57 -31.29
C GLU A 185 12.78 4.44 -30.58
N LEU A 186 13.44 3.30 -30.78
CA LEU A 186 14.70 2.99 -30.10
C LEU A 186 15.89 3.03 -31.08
N PRO A 187 17.04 3.61 -30.69
CA PRO A 187 18.26 3.46 -31.45
C PRO A 187 18.62 1.97 -31.60
N MET A 188 18.90 1.52 -32.83
CA MET A 188 19.26 0.12 -33.12
C MET A 188 20.35 -0.44 -32.19
N ARG A 189 21.30 0.40 -31.77
CA ARG A 189 22.37 0.03 -30.82
C ARG A 189 21.85 -0.49 -29.48
N CYS A 190 20.72 0.01 -28.97
CA CYS A 190 20.15 -0.45 -27.71
C CYS A 190 19.58 -1.88 -27.85
N PHE A 191 18.97 -2.17 -28.99
CA PHE A 191 18.51 -3.53 -29.31
C PHE A 191 19.67 -4.50 -29.49
N VAL A 192 20.74 -4.11 -30.21
CA VAL A 192 21.94 -4.96 -30.32
C VAL A 192 22.62 -5.13 -28.95
N PHE A 193 22.55 -4.13 -28.08
CA PHE A 193 23.05 -4.22 -26.71
C PHE A 193 22.29 -5.23 -25.86
N GLU A 194 20.97 -5.31 -25.99
CA GLU A 194 20.16 -6.35 -25.35
C GLU A 194 20.63 -7.76 -25.76
N LEU A 195 20.74 -8.02 -27.07
CA LEU A 195 21.23 -9.31 -27.58
C LEU A 195 22.66 -9.61 -27.09
N TYR A 196 23.51 -8.59 -27.00
CA TYR A 196 24.85 -8.71 -26.42
C TYR A 196 24.80 -9.12 -24.94
N LEU A 197 23.89 -8.55 -24.13
CA LEU A 197 23.71 -8.94 -22.73
C LEU A 197 23.24 -10.39 -22.61
N GLU A 198 22.30 -10.82 -23.45
CA GLU A 198 21.83 -12.21 -23.49
C GLU A 198 22.97 -13.18 -23.82
N GLU A 199 23.74 -12.89 -24.87
CA GLU A 199 24.88 -13.70 -25.30
C GLU A 199 25.96 -13.79 -24.19
N LYS A 200 26.18 -12.70 -23.45
CA LYS A 200 27.16 -12.68 -22.34
C LYS A 200 26.64 -13.37 -21.09
N ALA A 201 25.36 -13.26 -20.79
CA ALA A 201 24.76 -13.92 -19.64
C ALA A 201 24.77 -15.44 -19.80
N GLN A 202 24.61 -15.97 -21.02
CA GLN A 202 24.56 -17.41 -21.27
C GLN A 202 23.66 -18.14 -20.25
N SER A 203 24.10 -19.29 -19.72
CA SER A 203 23.40 -20.02 -18.66
C SER A 203 23.53 -19.39 -17.26
N LYS A 204 24.35 -18.35 -17.08
CA LYS A 204 24.51 -17.64 -15.79
C LYS A 204 23.25 -16.83 -15.45
N GLY A 205 22.55 -16.32 -16.46
CA GLY A 205 21.30 -15.54 -16.32
C GLY A 205 21.50 -14.08 -15.87
N PHE A 206 22.76 -13.66 -15.67
CA PHE A 206 23.11 -12.28 -15.34
C PHE A 206 24.54 -11.95 -15.79
N VAL A 207 24.83 -10.66 -15.91
CA VAL A 207 26.18 -10.12 -16.15
C VAL A 207 26.51 -9.04 -15.14
N THR A 208 27.79 -8.85 -14.83
CA THR A 208 28.23 -7.68 -14.06
C THR A 208 28.21 -6.43 -14.92
N LYS A 209 28.08 -5.24 -14.32
CA LYS A 209 28.19 -3.98 -15.07
C LYS A 209 29.51 -3.86 -15.82
N THR A 210 30.61 -4.33 -15.24
CA THR A 210 31.92 -4.35 -15.90
C THR A 210 31.90 -5.20 -17.17
N GLU A 211 31.27 -6.38 -17.13
CA GLU A 211 31.08 -7.25 -18.31
C GLU A 211 30.13 -6.61 -19.34
N ALA A 212 29.07 -5.94 -18.88
CA ALA A 212 28.13 -5.23 -19.73
C ALA A 212 28.82 -4.09 -20.50
N ILE A 213 29.72 -3.33 -19.87
CA ILE A 213 30.48 -2.24 -20.51
C ILE A 213 31.60 -2.79 -21.39
N LYS A 214 32.16 -3.95 -21.02
CA LYS A 214 33.30 -4.55 -21.72
C LYS A 214 32.99 -4.67 -23.20
N ASP A 215 33.90 -4.20 -24.02
CA ASP A 215 33.81 -4.23 -25.49
C ASP A 215 32.67 -3.40 -26.14
N CYS A 216 31.73 -2.82 -25.38
CA CYS A 216 30.63 -2.00 -25.93
C CYS A 216 31.13 -0.79 -26.72
N LYS A 217 32.19 -0.12 -26.26
CA LYS A 217 32.81 0.99 -27.00
C LYS A 217 33.35 0.55 -28.36
N ARG A 218 33.82 -0.71 -28.47
CA ARG A 218 34.43 -1.25 -29.69
C ARG A 218 33.39 -1.80 -30.66
N TYR A 219 32.40 -2.54 -30.16
CA TYR A 219 31.43 -3.25 -31.01
C TYR A 219 30.14 -2.47 -31.24
N LEU A 220 29.70 -1.69 -30.25
CA LEU A 220 28.41 -0.96 -30.28
C LEU A 220 28.59 0.57 -30.37
N TYR A 221 29.83 1.06 -30.30
CA TYR A 221 30.16 2.49 -30.23
C TYR A 221 29.44 3.21 -29.08
N MET A 222 29.13 2.49 -28.00
CA MET A 222 28.48 3.01 -26.80
C MET A 222 29.53 3.30 -25.72
N ASN A 223 29.50 4.50 -25.16
CA ASN A 223 30.29 4.83 -23.96
C ASN A 223 29.55 4.36 -22.70
N GLU A 224 30.16 4.52 -21.52
CA GLU A 224 29.55 4.08 -20.25
C GLU A 224 28.22 4.78 -19.93
N HIS A 225 28.10 6.06 -20.32
CA HIS A 225 26.85 6.82 -20.14
C HIS A 225 25.74 6.30 -21.07
N ASP A 226 26.07 5.97 -22.32
CA ASP A 226 25.12 5.36 -23.26
C ASP A 226 24.64 3.98 -22.75
N VAL A 227 25.56 3.20 -22.17
CA VAL A 227 25.24 1.89 -21.55
C VAL A 227 24.29 2.07 -20.37
N GLU A 228 24.53 3.05 -19.49
CA GLU A 228 23.65 3.33 -18.35
C GLU A 228 22.23 3.71 -18.78
N ILE A 229 22.10 4.55 -19.82
CA ILE A 229 20.81 4.91 -20.41
C ILE A 229 20.11 3.66 -20.95
N ALA A 230 20.83 2.79 -21.67
CA ALA A 230 20.28 1.57 -22.22
C ALA A 230 19.82 0.59 -21.12
N LEU A 231 20.63 0.37 -20.07
CA LEU A 231 20.26 -0.46 -18.93
C LEU A 231 19.01 0.08 -18.22
N THR A 232 18.93 1.39 -18.01
CA THR A 232 17.76 2.03 -17.39
C THR A 232 16.50 1.84 -18.25
N PHE A 233 16.62 2.01 -19.57
CA PHE A 233 15.53 1.78 -20.51
C PHE A 233 15.02 0.32 -20.47
N LEU A 234 15.95 -0.64 -20.55
CA LEU A 234 15.62 -2.06 -20.53
C LEU A 234 14.99 -2.47 -19.18
N HIS A 235 15.46 -1.89 -18.07
CA HIS A 235 14.90 -2.10 -16.74
C HIS A 235 13.46 -1.61 -16.62
N ASN A 236 13.21 -0.36 -17.04
CA ASN A 236 11.87 0.24 -17.01
C ASN A 236 10.88 -0.47 -17.94
N SER A 237 11.39 -1.19 -18.95
CA SER A 237 10.60 -2.01 -19.88
C SER A 237 10.37 -3.45 -19.40
N THR A 238 10.83 -3.83 -18.19
CA THR A 238 10.77 -5.21 -17.64
C THR A 238 11.59 -6.24 -18.46
N ILE A 239 12.45 -5.81 -19.38
CA ILE A 239 13.28 -6.73 -20.19
C ILE A 239 14.42 -7.30 -19.34
N ILE A 240 15.02 -6.44 -18.50
CA ILE A 240 16.08 -6.80 -17.56
C ILE A 240 15.73 -6.31 -16.14
N LEU A 241 16.47 -6.81 -15.15
CA LEU A 241 16.47 -6.23 -13.81
C LEU A 241 17.86 -5.69 -13.47
N TYR A 242 17.93 -4.39 -13.18
CA TYR A 242 19.17 -3.70 -12.87
C TYR A 242 18.96 -2.75 -11.70
N TYR A 243 19.70 -3.00 -10.60
CA TYR A 243 19.63 -2.23 -9.35
C TYR A 243 21.02 -1.67 -9.03
N PRO A 244 21.40 -0.49 -9.57
CA PRO A 244 22.75 0.05 -9.46
C PRO A 244 23.20 0.32 -8.00
N GLU A 245 22.27 0.44 -7.07
CA GLU A 245 22.52 0.69 -5.65
C GLU A 245 23.13 -0.54 -4.94
N ILE A 246 23.00 -1.73 -5.54
CA ILE A 246 23.43 -2.99 -4.93
C ILE A 246 24.78 -3.41 -5.52
N GLN A 247 25.71 -3.80 -4.64
CA GLN A 247 27.05 -4.23 -5.01
C GLN A 247 27.23 -5.74 -4.85
N PRO A 248 27.95 -6.41 -5.79
CA PRO A 248 28.41 -5.88 -7.08
C PRO A 248 27.24 -5.55 -8.02
N GLN A 249 27.37 -4.58 -8.92
CA GLN A 249 26.28 -4.20 -9.82
C GLN A 249 26.00 -5.31 -10.85
N LEU A 250 24.91 -6.06 -10.65
CA LEU A 250 24.47 -7.13 -11.55
C LEU A 250 23.29 -6.70 -12.41
N VAL A 251 23.30 -7.15 -13.66
CA VAL A 251 22.25 -7.00 -14.66
C VAL A 251 21.67 -8.39 -14.94
N PHE A 252 20.42 -8.62 -14.53
CA PHE A 252 19.73 -9.90 -14.77
C PHE A 252 18.92 -9.83 -16.05
N ILE A 253 19.01 -10.85 -16.91
CA ILE A 253 18.27 -10.97 -18.19
C ILE A 253 16.84 -11.48 -17.94
N GLY A 254 16.20 -10.95 -16.90
CA GLY A 254 14.89 -11.39 -16.40
C GLY A 254 14.93 -11.91 -14.95
N PRO A 255 13.74 -12.16 -14.35
CA PRO A 255 13.64 -12.49 -12.93
C PRO A 255 13.95 -13.96 -12.60
N GLN A 256 14.08 -14.84 -13.59
CA GLN A 256 14.15 -16.30 -13.37
C GLN A 256 15.22 -16.69 -12.34
N LYS A 257 16.42 -16.10 -12.42
CA LYS A 257 17.51 -16.43 -11.50
C LYS A 257 17.18 -16.13 -10.03
N ILE A 258 16.41 -15.06 -9.80
CA ILE A 258 15.94 -14.65 -8.47
C ILE A 258 14.79 -15.55 -8.03
N ILE A 259 13.84 -15.81 -8.94
CA ILE A 259 12.68 -16.69 -8.72
C ILE A 259 13.13 -18.12 -8.40
N ASP A 260 14.19 -18.62 -9.01
CA ASP A 260 14.73 -19.96 -8.74
C ASP A 260 15.15 -20.09 -7.26
N VAL A 261 15.85 -19.10 -6.73
CA VAL A 261 16.28 -19.11 -5.31
C VAL A 261 15.07 -19.01 -4.38
N LEU A 262 14.13 -18.11 -4.69
CA LEU A 262 12.85 -18.03 -3.97
C LEU A 262 12.08 -19.35 -4.03
N SER A 263 12.14 -20.07 -5.16
CA SER A 263 11.51 -21.38 -5.39
C SER A 263 12.06 -22.43 -4.47
N HIS A 264 13.37 -22.50 -4.32
CA HIS A 264 13.98 -23.40 -3.36
C HIS A 264 13.57 -23.05 -1.93
N LEU A 265 13.48 -21.76 -1.58
CA LEU A 265 13.11 -21.33 -0.24
C LEU A 265 11.64 -21.63 0.08
N LEU A 266 10.71 -21.21 -0.78
CA LEU A 266 9.28 -21.41 -0.61
C LEU A 266 8.89 -22.89 -0.70
N ALA A 267 9.59 -23.69 -1.52
CA ALA A 267 9.36 -25.14 -1.55
C ALA A 267 9.53 -25.80 -0.17
N LEU A 268 10.39 -25.27 0.70
CA LEU A 268 10.58 -25.81 2.05
C LEU A 268 9.36 -25.62 2.95
N THR A 269 8.40 -24.76 2.61
CA THR A 269 7.16 -24.57 3.38
C THR A 269 6.10 -25.62 3.00
N TYR A 270 6.10 -26.05 1.73
CA TYR A 270 5.15 -27.02 1.17
C TYR A 270 5.63 -28.48 1.31
N VAL A 271 6.94 -28.69 1.20
CA VAL A 271 7.53 -30.05 1.14
C VAL A 271 7.81 -30.56 2.55
N SER A 272 7.16 -31.66 2.96
CA SER A 272 7.39 -32.28 4.26
C SER A 272 8.82 -32.83 4.42
N TYR A 273 9.43 -32.58 5.58
CA TYR A 273 10.69 -33.23 6.01
C TYR A 273 10.41 -34.64 6.55
N PRO A 274 11.32 -35.63 6.38
CA PRO A 274 12.70 -35.52 5.87
C PRO A 274 12.90 -35.68 4.36
N ILE A 275 12.00 -36.36 3.64
CA ILE A 275 12.09 -36.56 2.18
C ILE A 275 10.76 -36.09 1.59
N PRO A 276 10.72 -35.18 0.59
CA PRO A 276 11.77 -34.71 -0.31
C PRO A 276 12.58 -33.45 0.06
N ALA A 277 12.32 -32.80 1.20
CA ALA A 277 12.97 -31.52 1.54
C ALA A 277 14.52 -31.60 1.55
N THR A 278 15.09 -32.71 2.03
CA THR A 278 16.56 -32.95 2.03
C THR A 278 17.18 -33.08 0.64
N LYS A 279 16.39 -33.38 -0.40
CA LYS A 279 16.87 -33.39 -1.80
C LYS A 279 17.00 -31.98 -2.36
N LEU A 280 16.15 -31.05 -1.92
CA LEU A 280 16.22 -29.64 -2.29
C LEU A 280 17.40 -28.96 -1.59
N VAL A 281 17.58 -29.26 -0.30
CA VAL A 281 18.60 -28.63 0.54
C VAL A 281 19.33 -29.70 1.37
N PRO A 282 20.57 -30.05 1.01
CA PRO A 282 21.38 -30.97 1.80
C PRO A 282 21.57 -30.45 3.24
N ASN A 283 21.53 -31.35 4.23
CA ASN A 283 21.73 -31.01 5.65
C ASN A 283 20.74 -29.94 6.19
N LEU A 284 19.50 -29.94 5.69
CA LEU A 284 18.42 -29.12 6.24
C LEU A 284 18.12 -29.55 7.69
N LEU A 285 18.19 -28.60 8.62
CA LEU A 285 17.80 -28.83 10.01
C LEU A 285 16.28 -28.65 10.15
N GLN A 286 15.64 -29.50 10.94
CA GLN A 286 14.19 -29.39 11.20
C GLN A 286 13.83 -27.98 11.71
N ASP A 287 14.64 -27.42 12.61
CA ASP A 287 14.42 -26.07 13.16
C ASP A 287 14.48 -24.97 12.10
N GLU A 288 15.31 -25.11 11.06
CA GLU A 288 15.38 -24.14 9.96
C GLU A 288 14.06 -24.16 9.16
N GLN A 289 13.58 -25.35 8.84
CA GLN A 289 12.32 -25.52 8.12
C GLN A 289 11.13 -25.02 8.94
N THR A 290 11.05 -25.44 10.21
CA THR A 290 9.98 -25.02 11.13
C THR A 290 9.98 -23.50 11.32
N ARG A 291 11.15 -22.86 11.49
CA ARG A 291 11.25 -21.39 11.58
C ARG A 291 10.78 -20.69 10.30
N LEU A 292 11.10 -21.23 9.13
CA LEU A 292 10.63 -20.66 7.87
C LEU A 292 9.11 -20.82 7.73
N LYS A 293 8.59 -22.05 7.93
CA LYS A 293 7.18 -22.39 7.76
C LYS A 293 6.26 -21.70 8.76
N GLU A 294 6.62 -21.68 10.04
CA GLU A 294 5.73 -21.18 11.11
C GLU A 294 5.98 -19.71 11.44
N LYS A 295 7.21 -19.21 11.22
CA LYS A 295 7.59 -17.84 11.61
C LYS A 295 7.95 -16.95 10.44
N GLY A 296 7.96 -17.48 9.21
CA GLY A 296 8.40 -16.75 8.02
C GLY A 296 9.86 -16.34 8.11
N CYS A 297 10.70 -17.02 8.90
CA CYS A 297 12.04 -16.57 9.22
C CYS A 297 13.12 -17.52 8.71
N PHE A 298 14.16 -16.99 8.06
CA PHE A 298 15.36 -17.74 7.70
C PHE A 298 16.64 -17.00 8.08
N LYS A 299 17.77 -17.68 7.97
CA LYS A 299 19.11 -17.14 8.18
C LYS A 299 19.95 -17.33 6.92
N LYS A 300 21.00 -16.54 6.75
CA LYS A 300 21.95 -16.68 5.64
C LYS A 300 22.50 -18.11 5.50
N ALA A 301 22.80 -18.77 6.63
CA ALA A 301 23.29 -20.14 6.67
C ALA A 301 22.37 -21.16 5.95
N LEU A 302 21.06 -20.90 5.85
CA LEU A 302 20.15 -21.74 5.06
C LEU A 302 20.38 -21.58 3.56
N LEU A 303 20.60 -20.34 3.09
CA LEU A 303 20.86 -20.06 1.67
C LEU A 303 22.20 -20.64 1.22
N GLU A 304 23.20 -20.65 2.09
CA GLU A 304 24.52 -21.24 1.81
C GLU A 304 24.45 -22.76 1.56
N LYS A 305 23.37 -23.43 2.00
CA LYS A 305 23.13 -24.86 1.75
C LYS A 305 22.52 -25.11 0.37
N PHE A 306 22.08 -24.08 -0.36
CA PHE A 306 21.44 -24.28 -1.66
C PHE A 306 22.50 -24.57 -2.73
N CYS A 307 22.45 -25.76 -3.33
CA CYS A 307 23.39 -26.18 -4.35
C CYS A 307 22.96 -25.73 -5.75
N GLY A 308 23.84 -25.08 -6.50
CA GLY A 308 23.65 -24.82 -7.94
C GLY A 308 22.78 -23.60 -8.30
N VAL A 309 22.15 -22.94 -7.32
CA VAL A 309 21.35 -21.73 -7.57
C VAL A 309 22.16 -20.44 -7.50
N PHE A 310 23.18 -20.39 -6.63
CA PHE A 310 24.13 -19.28 -6.54
C PHE A 310 25.38 -19.55 -7.38
N SER A 311 25.96 -18.52 -7.99
CA SER A 311 27.19 -18.64 -8.78
C SER A 311 27.92 -17.30 -8.91
N ASN A 312 29.25 -17.36 -8.90
CA ASN A 312 30.13 -16.19 -9.09
C ASN A 312 29.75 -15.01 -8.17
N ASP A 313 29.41 -13.87 -8.76
CA ASP A 313 29.05 -12.62 -8.09
C ASP A 313 27.64 -12.63 -7.47
N PHE A 314 26.77 -13.56 -7.88
CA PHE A 314 25.44 -13.73 -7.30
C PHE A 314 25.52 -14.65 -6.08
N THR A 315 25.84 -14.03 -4.95
CA THR A 315 26.04 -14.69 -3.65
C THR A 315 24.78 -14.62 -2.78
N PRO A 316 24.70 -15.42 -1.70
CA PRO A 316 23.65 -15.28 -0.70
C PRO A 316 23.53 -13.86 -0.11
N ASP A 317 24.65 -13.16 0.11
CA ASP A 317 24.65 -11.77 0.60
C ASP A 317 24.04 -10.83 -0.42
N TYR A 318 24.43 -10.95 -1.69
CA TYR A 318 23.83 -10.16 -2.77
C TYR A 318 22.32 -10.37 -2.85
N PHE A 319 21.88 -11.63 -2.78
CA PHE A 319 20.47 -11.97 -2.84
C PHE A 319 19.68 -11.40 -1.65
N ILE A 320 20.22 -11.48 -0.43
CA ILE A 320 19.62 -10.85 0.75
C ILE A 320 19.48 -9.34 0.53
N ASN A 321 20.57 -8.67 0.11
CA ASN A 321 20.56 -7.23 -0.14
C ASN A 321 19.53 -6.85 -1.23
N LEU A 322 19.41 -7.68 -2.27
CA LEU A 322 18.41 -7.51 -3.32
C LEU A 322 16.98 -7.63 -2.79
N LEU A 323 16.68 -8.67 -2.01
CA LEU A 323 15.34 -8.84 -1.45
C LEU A 323 14.98 -7.73 -0.46
N GLN A 324 15.95 -7.21 0.31
CA GLN A 324 15.75 -6.07 1.20
C GLN A 324 15.52 -4.77 0.41
N HIS A 325 16.30 -4.53 -0.64
CA HIS A 325 16.09 -3.38 -1.53
C HIS A 325 14.70 -3.40 -2.19
N LEU A 326 14.21 -4.59 -2.51
CA LEU A 326 12.87 -4.81 -3.06
C LEU A 326 11.76 -4.88 -2.01
N HIS A 327 12.09 -4.73 -0.72
CA HIS A 327 11.16 -4.84 0.41
C HIS A 327 10.38 -6.18 0.44
N ILE A 328 10.97 -7.25 -0.10
CA ILE A 328 10.43 -8.61 -0.05
C ILE A 328 10.71 -9.25 1.32
N ILE A 329 11.84 -8.89 1.92
CA ILE A 329 12.24 -9.33 3.26
C ILE A 329 12.66 -8.15 4.12
N THR A 330 12.63 -8.34 5.43
CA THR A 330 13.23 -7.40 6.39
C THR A 330 14.08 -8.11 7.43
N GLU A 331 15.08 -7.43 7.96
CA GLU A 331 15.94 -7.97 9.02
C GLU A 331 15.28 -7.79 10.39
N LEU A 332 15.13 -8.88 11.14
CA LEU A 332 14.67 -8.85 12.52
C LEU A 332 15.88 -8.64 13.43
N LYS A 333 16.00 -7.43 13.99
CA LYS A 333 17.07 -7.09 14.94
C LYS A 333 17.03 -8.02 16.15
N SER A 334 18.00 -8.92 16.23
CA SER A 334 18.24 -9.82 17.37
C SER A 334 19.43 -9.31 18.20
N GLN A 335 19.50 -9.69 19.47
CA GLN A 335 20.68 -9.46 20.32
C GLN A 335 21.88 -10.37 19.92
N SER A 336 21.66 -11.37 19.07
CA SER A 336 22.71 -12.25 18.53
C SER A 336 23.41 -11.63 17.32
N GLN A 337 24.71 -11.94 17.14
CA GLN A 337 25.50 -11.56 15.94
C GLN A 337 24.94 -12.13 14.61
N ASP A 338 24.05 -13.12 14.67
CA ASP A 338 23.51 -13.78 13.48
C ASP A 338 22.13 -13.23 13.11
N SER A 339 22.10 -12.45 12.02
CA SER A 339 20.90 -11.78 11.49
C SER A 339 19.85 -12.80 11.02
N SER A 340 18.60 -12.59 11.45
CA SER A 340 17.46 -13.38 10.99
C SER A 340 16.59 -12.52 10.07
N TYR A 341 16.24 -13.05 8.91
CA TYR A 341 15.44 -12.36 7.91
C TYR A 341 14.01 -12.88 7.92
N PHE A 342 13.05 -11.98 7.77
CA PHE A 342 11.62 -12.27 7.74
C PHE A 342 11.08 -12.15 6.31
N LEU A 343 10.42 -13.20 5.83
CA LEU A 343 9.78 -13.34 4.52
C LEU A 343 8.28 -13.64 4.72
N PRO A 344 7.39 -12.65 4.55
CA PRO A 344 5.95 -12.84 4.72
C PRO A 344 5.35 -13.92 3.81
N ALA A 345 5.82 -14.01 2.56
CA ALA A 345 5.31 -14.95 1.55
C ALA A 345 5.50 -16.43 1.93
N ALA A 346 6.38 -16.73 2.89
CA ALA A 346 6.60 -18.09 3.39
C ALA A 346 5.61 -18.52 4.48
N LEU A 347 4.81 -17.59 5.01
CA LEU A 347 3.81 -17.88 6.03
C LEU A 347 2.61 -18.65 5.44
N PRO A 348 1.90 -19.44 6.26
CA PRO A 348 0.64 -20.03 5.85
C PRO A 348 -0.41 -18.95 5.60
N ALA A 349 -1.41 -19.28 4.79
CA ALA A 349 -2.56 -18.41 4.59
C ALA A 349 -3.49 -18.41 5.82
N TYR A 350 -4.21 -17.31 6.02
CA TYR A 350 -5.09 -17.08 7.15
C TYR A 350 -6.38 -17.89 6.99
N ASN A 351 -6.79 -18.55 8.07
CA ASN A 351 -7.95 -19.44 8.11
C ASN A 351 -9.11 -18.86 8.95
N ASN A 352 -9.08 -17.55 9.24
CA ASN A 352 -10.10 -16.82 10.02
C ASN A 352 -10.25 -17.28 11.48
N GLU A 353 -9.32 -18.07 12.02
CA GLU A 353 -9.50 -18.70 13.34
C GLU A 353 -9.55 -17.69 14.51
N TYR A 354 -8.99 -16.48 14.33
CA TYR A 354 -8.95 -15.42 15.36
C TYR A 354 -9.97 -14.30 15.16
N ASP A 355 -10.89 -14.42 14.19
CA ASP A 355 -11.84 -13.34 13.90
C ASP A 355 -12.71 -13.00 15.13
N ASN A 356 -13.00 -14.00 15.97
CA ASN A 356 -13.76 -13.82 17.21
C ASN A 356 -13.00 -13.06 18.30
N ASP A 357 -11.67 -13.07 18.25
CA ASP A 357 -10.76 -12.47 19.23
C ASP A 357 -10.34 -11.03 18.85
N LEU A 358 -10.77 -10.55 17.68
CA LEU A 358 -10.50 -9.19 17.23
C LEU A 358 -11.12 -8.15 18.18
N PRO A 359 -10.42 -7.02 18.40
CA PRO A 359 -10.88 -6.02 19.36
C PRO A 359 -12.19 -5.39 18.87
N LYS A 360 -13.19 -5.35 19.75
CA LYS A 360 -14.54 -4.81 19.48
C LYS A 360 -14.72 -3.37 19.95
N SER A 361 -13.73 -2.83 20.67
CA SER A 361 -13.79 -1.53 21.33
C SER A 361 -13.71 -0.38 20.34
N ILE A 362 -12.89 -0.53 19.29
CA ILE A 362 -12.77 0.37 18.15
C ILE A 362 -13.24 -0.40 16.93
N LYS A 363 -14.09 0.24 16.10
CA LYS A 363 -14.54 -0.38 14.86
C LYS A 363 -13.42 -0.37 13.83
N PRO A 364 -13.31 -1.41 12.98
CA PRO A 364 -12.19 -1.50 12.06
C PRO A 364 -12.24 -0.40 11.01
N LEU A 365 -11.06 0.00 10.56
CA LEU A 365 -10.87 0.87 9.40
C LEU A 365 -10.66 -0.01 8.17
N TYR A 366 -11.41 0.23 7.10
CA TYR A 366 -11.27 -0.49 5.84
C TYR A 366 -10.55 0.35 4.79
N TYR A 367 -9.66 -0.30 4.05
CA TYR A 367 -9.08 0.24 2.83
C TYR A 367 -9.63 -0.53 1.64
N VAL A 368 -10.34 0.18 0.77
CA VAL A 368 -11.02 -0.34 -0.41
C VAL A 368 -10.43 0.31 -1.65
N TRP A 369 -10.26 -0.44 -2.75
CA TRP A 369 -9.71 0.11 -3.99
C TRP A 369 -10.83 0.49 -4.95
N LEU A 370 -10.63 1.59 -5.67
CA LEU A 370 -11.61 2.14 -6.60
C LEU A 370 -10.99 2.25 -7.99
N GLU A 371 -11.70 1.78 -9.01
CA GLU A 371 -11.32 2.08 -10.40
C GLU A 371 -11.39 3.60 -10.63
N MET A 372 -10.35 4.17 -11.24
CA MET A 372 -10.36 5.58 -11.62
C MET A 372 -11.30 5.75 -12.81
N ALA A 373 -12.37 6.50 -12.59
CA ALA A 373 -13.25 7.00 -13.64
C ALA A 373 -12.44 7.82 -14.67
N GLU A 374 -12.83 7.74 -15.95
CA GLU A 374 -12.19 8.58 -16.99
C GLU A 374 -12.69 10.02 -16.91
N ASP A 375 -13.91 10.21 -16.41
CA ASP A 375 -14.55 11.50 -16.20
C ASP A 375 -15.00 11.67 -14.74
N GLU A 376 -14.95 12.89 -14.20
CA GLU A 376 -15.30 13.19 -12.78
C GLU A 376 -16.74 12.80 -12.39
N TRP A 377 -17.62 12.62 -13.38
CA TRP A 377 -19.05 12.33 -13.20
C TRP A 377 -19.40 10.84 -13.24
N GLU A 378 -18.45 9.95 -13.58
CA GLU A 378 -18.70 8.51 -13.59
C GLU A 378 -18.62 7.92 -12.18
N SER A 379 -19.51 6.97 -11.88
CA SER A 379 -19.50 6.23 -10.63
C SER A 379 -18.21 5.42 -10.50
N LYS A 380 -17.48 5.62 -9.40
CA LYS A 380 -16.31 4.81 -9.06
C LYS A 380 -16.74 3.40 -8.67
N ASN A 381 -16.19 2.39 -9.33
CA ASN A 381 -16.48 0.99 -9.03
C ASN A 381 -15.42 0.42 -8.09
N PHE A 382 -15.85 -0.44 -7.16
CA PHE A 382 -14.94 -1.18 -6.29
C PHE A 382 -14.16 -2.23 -7.08
N VAL A 383 -12.88 -2.31 -6.80
CA VAL A 383 -11.98 -3.35 -7.31
C VAL A 383 -11.28 -4.02 -6.14
N LEU A 384 -10.77 -5.22 -6.37
CA LEU A 384 -10.13 -6.01 -5.33
C LEU A 384 -8.78 -5.45 -4.89
N VAL A 385 -8.29 -5.92 -3.74
CA VAL A 385 -6.97 -5.55 -3.21
C VAL A 385 -5.90 -5.90 -4.25
N PRO A 386 -5.02 -4.95 -4.62
CA PRO A 386 -4.01 -5.19 -5.65
C PRO A 386 -3.07 -6.32 -5.24
N GLN A 387 -2.84 -7.24 -6.18
CA GLN A 387 -1.98 -8.40 -5.95
C GLN A 387 -0.58 -7.96 -5.50
N GLY A 388 -0.04 -8.64 -4.49
CA GLY A 388 1.30 -8.38 -3.95
C GLY A 388 1.44 -7.19 -3.00
N ILE A 389 0.39 -6.38 -2.79
CA ILE A 389 0.49 -5.19 -1.94
C ILE A 389 0.65 -5.55 -0.45
N PHE A 390 0.05 -6.64 0.01
CA PHE A 390 -0.02 -6.96 1.44
C PHE A 390 1.32 -7.40 2.06
N PRO A 391 2.10 -8.29 1.43
CA PRO A 391 3.46 -8.60 1.91
C PRO A 391 4.34 -7.35 2.07
N LEU A 392 4.19 -6.36 1.18
CA LEU A 392 4.91 -5.10 1.26
C LEU A 392 4.44 -4.23 2.43
N ILE A 393 3.14 -4.15 2.69
CA ILE A 393 2.59 -3.46 3.87
C ILE A 393 3.23 -4.04 5.14
N TYR A 394 3.33 -5.37 5.20
CA TYR A 394 3.96 -6.07 6.31
C TYR A 394 5.42 -5.67 6.49
N VAL A 395 6.22 -5.72 5.42
CA VAL A 395 7.65 -5.35 5.48
C VAL A 395 7.84 -3.88 5.85
N TYR A 396 7.14 -2.95 5.19
CA TYR A 396 7.26 -1.52 5.49
C TYR A 396 6.83 -1.15 6.92
N LEU A 397 5.87 -1.87 7.52
CA LEU A 397 5.49 -1.69 8.93
C LEU A 397 6.61 -2.05 9.91
N LEU A 398 7.43 -3.04 9.55
CA LEU A 398 8.57 -3.45 10.36
C LEU A 398 9.80 -2.54 10.13
N GLU A 399 9.95 -1.97 8.94
CA GLU A 399 11.08 -1.12 8.56
C GLU A 399 10.94 0.34 8.98
N GLN A 400 9.71 0.85 9.11
CA GLN A 400 9.48 2.24 9.49
C GLN A 400 10.12 2.56 10.86
N THR A 401 10.58 3.80 11.01
CA THR A 401 11.31 4.28 12.19
C THR A 401 10.50 5.23 13.08
N LYS A 402 9.29 5.63 12.64
CA LYS A 402 8.41 6.57 13.36
C LYS A 402 7.94 5.97 14.68
N TYR A 403 7.64 4.67 14.69
CA TYR A 403 7.19 3.93 15.86
C TYR A 403 8.04 2.69 16.06
N LYS A 404 8.28 2.32 17.32
CA LYS A 404 8.81 1.00 17.62
C LYS A 404 7.71 -0.03 17.36
N VAL A 405 7.94 -0.94 16.43
CA VAL A 405 7.05 -2.05 16.09
C VAL A 405 7.76 -3.37 16.35
N GLN A 406 7.05 -4.36 16.90
CA GLN A 406 7.58 -5.70 17.17
C GLN A 406 6.54 -6.77 16.90
N LEU A 407 7.02 -7.94 16.47
CA LEU A 407 6.21 -9.13 16.30
C LEU A 407 5.94 -9.76 17.69
N PRO A 408 4.67 -10.04 18.05
CA PRO A 408 4.35 -10.78 19.26
C PRO A 408 4.96 -12.20 19.19
N GLN A 409 5.37 -12.74 20.34
CA GLN A 409 5.95 -14.10 20.40
C GLN A 409 4.91 -15.22 20.22
N GLN A 410 3.64 -14.95 20.55
CA GLN A 410 2.57 -15.96 20.67
C GLN A 410 1.42 -15.78 19.68
N HIS A 411 1.35 -14.67 18.94
CA HIS A 411 0.23 -14.42 18.04
C HIS A 411 0.63 -14.73 16.59
N CYS A 412 -0.33 -15.30 15.87
CA CYS A 412 -0.13 -15.94 14.59
C CYS A 412 0.29 -14.96 13.50
N LYS A 413 1.18 -15.46 12.63
CA LYS A 413 1.66 -14.75 11.47
C LYS A 413 1.14 -15.51 10.26
N TYR A 414 0.28 -14.87 9.50
CA TYR A 414 -0.19 -15.41 8.24
C TYR A 414 0.32 -14.54 7.11
N ARG A 415 0.28 -15.09 5.90
CA ARG A 415 0.69 -14.39 4.70
C ARG A 415 -0.18 -13.16 4.42
N ASP A 416 -1.45 -13.26 4.79
CA ASP A 416 -2.55 -12.33 4.55
C ASP A 416 -3.17 -11.76 5.84
N ALA A 417 -2.61 -12.08 7.01
CA ALA A 417 -3.02 -11.47 8.28
C ALA A 417 -1.85 -11.33 9.27
N VAL A 418 -1.78 -10.20 9.96
CA VAL A 418 -0.73 -9.90 10.93
C VAL A 418 -1.26 -9.22 12.19
N SER A 419 -0.68 -9.59 13.33
CA SER A 419 -0.76 -8.82 14.58
C SER A 419 0.61 -8.28 14.99
N LEU A 420 0.66 -7.00 15.39
CA LEU A 420 1.88 -6.28 15.75
C LEU A 420 1.72 -5.55 17.07
N TRP A 421 2.78 -5.53 17.87
CA TRP A 421 2.89 -4.56 18.96
C TRP A 421 3.48 -3.26 18.43
N ILE A 422 2.82 -2.15 18.72
CA ILE A 422 3.26 -0.80 18.37
C ILE A 422 3.36 0.05 19.64
N TRP A 423 4.46 0.80 19.78
CA TRP A 423 4.64 1.71 20.92
C TRP A 423 4.38 3.14 20.48
N ILE A 424 3.38 3.76 21.10
CA ILE A 424 2.97 5.13 20.84
C ILE A 424 3.06 5.91 22.15
N LYS A 425 3.89 6.96 22.16
CA LYS A 425 4.22 7.76 23.36
C LYS A 425 4.58 6.87 24.57
N GLY A 426 5.36 5.81 24.35
CA GLY A 426 5.80 4.88 25.39
C GLY A 426 4.79 3.81 25.81
N LYS A 427 3.51 3.90 25.38
CA LYS A 427 2.49 2.88 25.66
C LYS A 427 2.48 1.82 24.55
N ARG A 428 2.42 0.54 24.94
CA ARG A 428 2.28 -0.59 24.03
C ARG A 428 0.81 -0.77 23.66
N CYS A 429 0.51 -0.78 22.37
CA CYS A 429 -0.79 -1.11 21.79
C CYS A 429 -0.65 -2.31 20.84
N THR A 430 -1.76 -2.91 20.44
CA THR A 430 -1.78 -3.98 19.45
C THR A 430 -2.51 -3.53 18.20
N LEU A 431 -1.93 -3.81 17.05
CA LEU A 431 -2.47 -3.54 15.72
C LEU A 431 -2.70 -4.87 15.02
N TYR A 432 -3.88 -5.06 14.41
CA TYR A 432 -4.18 -6.20 13.56
C TYR A 432 -4.51 -5.69 12.17
N ILE A 433 -3.99 -6.36 11.15
CA ILE A 433 -4.22 -6.02 9.76
C ILE A 433 -4.51 -7.31 9.01
N ILE A 434 -5.63 -7.36 8.30
CA ILE A 434 -6.11 -8.56 7.61
C ILE A 434 -6.45 -8.17 6.17
N ASN A 435 -5.91 -8.91 5.21
CA ASN A 435 -6.30 -8.83 3.81
C ASN A 435 -7.48 -9.77 3.57
N ARG A 436 -8.68 -9.21 3.41
CA ARG A 436 -9.91 -9.96 3.09
C ARG A 436 -10.10 -10.15 1.59
N TYR A 437 -9.06 -9.95 0.80
CA TYR A 437 -9.06 -10.02 -0.67
C TYR A 437 -9.85 -8.90 -1.36
N GLU A 438 -11.04 -8.54 -0.87
CA GLU A 438 -11.83 -7.41 -1.35
C GLU A 438 -11.39 -6.06 -0.75
N HIS A 439 -10.89 -6.09 0.48
CA HIS A 439 -10.43 -4.92 1.21
C HIS A 439 -9.38 -5.31 2.26
N ILE A 440 -8.67 -4.32 2.79
CA ILE A 440 -7.79 -4.51 3.95
C ILE A 440 -8.48 -3.95 5.19
N GLU A 441 -8.61 -4.80 6.22
CA GLU A 441 -9.16 -4.44 7.52
C GLU A 441 -8.04 -4.09 8.49
N VAL A 442 -8.24 -3.02 9.26
CA VAL A 442 -7.31 -2.59 10.31
C VAL A 442 -8.06 -2.48 11.63
N TYR A 443 -7.63 -3.29 12.59
CA TYR A 443 -8.13 -3.24 13.96
C TYR A 443 -7.04 -2.70 14.89
N PHE A 444 -7.44 -1.85 15.83
CA PHE A 444 -6.53 -1.28 16.80
C PHE A 444 -7.04 -1.53 18.22
N ASN A 445 -6.19 -2.12 19.04
CA ASN A 445 -6.42 -2.26 20.47
C ASN A 445 -5.49 -1.30 21.22
N GLY A 446 -5.99 -0.09 21.41
CA GLY A 446 -5.33 0.98 22.16
C GLY A 446 -6.35 2.00 22.68
N PRO A 447 -5.89 3.05 23.38
CA PRO A 447 -6.77 4.13 23.85
C PRO A 447 -7.48 4.81 22.67
N LYS A 448 -8.83 4.78 22.67
CA LYS A 448 -9.67 5.26 21.55
C LYS A 448 -9.34 6.70 21.15
N ASN A 449 -9.23 7.62 22.12
CA ASN A 449 -9.25 9.05 21.82
C ASN A 449 -7.86 9.67 21.57
N CYS A 450 -6.77 8.88 21.58
CA CYS A 450 -5.42 9.47 21.51
C CYS A 450 -4.57 8.99 20.32
N TYR A 451 -4.71 7.73 19.88
CA TYR A 451 -3.71 7.10 18.99
C TYR A 451 -4.24 6.62 17.65
N CYS A 452 -5.55 6.48 17.48
CA CYS A 452 -6.14 6.01 16.22
C CYS A 452 -5.73 6.88 15.01
N PRO A 453 -5.71 8.23 15.07
CA PRO A 453 -5.27 9.05 13.93
C PRO A 453 -3.82 8.83 13.54
N GLN A 454 -2.95 8.58 14.52
CA GLN A 454 -1.53 8.31 14.31
C GLN A 454 -1.30 6.96 13.63
N VAL A 455 -2.09 5.95 14.03
CA VAL A 455 -2.09 4.63 13.40
C VAL A 455 -2.66 4.70 11.99
N ARG A 456 -3.78 5.42 11.77
CA ARG A 456 -4.35 5.66 10.44
C ARG A 456 -3.31 6.26 9.50
N GLU A 457 -2.71 7.38 9.88
CA GLU A 457 -1.68 8.08 9.08
C GLU A 457 -0.51 7.16 8.72
N LEU A 458 -0.05 6.35 9.69
CA LEU A 458 1.01 5.36 9.47
C LEU A 458 0.60 4.34 8.40
N ILE A 459 -0.58 3.76 8.53
CA ILE A 459 -1.07 2.71 7.63
C ILE A 459 -1.34 3.27 6.24
N THR A 460 -2.00 4.42 6.13
CA THR A 460 -2.22 5.09 4.83
C THR A 460 -0.89 5.39 4.13
N THR A 461 0.10 5.88 4.87
CA THR A 461 1.44 6.14 4.32
C THR A 461 2.10 4.87 3.80
N ILE A 462 1.98 3.78 4.54
CA ILE A 462 2.57 2.49 4.16
C ILE A 462 1.86 1.88 2.96
N ILE A 463 0.53 1.89 2.92
CA ILE A 463 -0.25 1.44 1.76
C ILE A 463 0.17 2.22 0.51
N ASN A 464 0.31 3.55 0.61
CA ASN A 464 0.79 4.37 -0.50
C ASN A 464 2.19 3.96 -1.00
N LYS A 465 3.13 3.70 -0.09
CA LYS A 465 4.47 3.21 -0.45
C LYS A 465 4.42 1.82 -1.10
N SER A 466 3.60 0.92 -0.57
CA SER A 466 3.38 -0.41 -1.15
C SER A 466 2.79 -0.33 -2.55
N SER A 467 1.81 0.54 -2.78
CA SER A 467 1.25 0.78 -4.11
C SER A 467 2.32 1.26 -5.10
N ASP A 468 3.20 2.17 -4.69
CA ASP A 468 4.27 2.64 -5.59
C ASP A 468 5.27 1.54 -5.94
N ALA A 469 5.62 0.68 -4.99
CA ALA A 469 6.60 -0.38 -5.17
C ALA A 469 6.17 -1.45 -6.19
N ILE A 470 4.86 -1.65 -6.37
CA ILE A 470 4.27 -2.56 -7.38
C ILE A 470 3.71 -1.82 -8.60
N ASN A 471 4.06 -0.54 -8.76
CA ASN A 471 3.55 0.33 -9.83
C ASN A 471 2.02 0.40 -9.91
N ALA A 472 1.33 0.33 -8.76
CA ALA A 472 -0.12 0.53 -8.65
C ALA A 472 -0.46 2.00 -8.32
N LYS A 473 -1.63 2.44 -8.77
CA LYS A 473 -2.22 3.75 -8.45
C LYS A 473 -2.52 3.83 -6.95
N ARG A 474 -2.49 5.04 -6.40
CA ARG A 474 -2.87 5.33 -5.00
C ARG A 474 -4.37 5.66 -4.91
N ASN A 475 -5.21 4.78 -5.44
CA ASN A 475 -6.65 4.96 -5.61
C ASN A 475 -7.47 4.16 -4.58
N HIS A 476 -6.96 4.06 -3.35
CA HIS A 476 -7.73 3.51 -2.25
C HIS A 476 -8.57 4.60 -1.59
N ALA A 477 -9.74 4.22 -1.09
CA ALA A 477 -10.54 5.03 -0.20
C ALA A 477 -10.53 4.40 1.20
N ILE A 478 -10.73 5.25 2.20
CA ILE A 478 -10.95 4.82 3.58
C ILE A 478 -12.45 4.63 3.77
N ALA A 479 -12.82 3.52 4.38
CA ALA A 479 -14.20 3.13 4.58
C ALA A 479 -14.42 2.48 5.94
N PHE A 480 -15.70 2.29 6.28
CA PHE A 480 -16.15 1.51 7.42
C PHE A 480 -17.00 0.31 6.95
N PRO A 481 -17.09 -0.75 7.77
CA PRO A 481 -18.06 -1.82 7.55
C PRO A 481 -19.47 -1.24 7.49
N CYS A 482 -20.24 -1.61 6.45
CA CYS A 482 -21.61 -1.15 6.35
C CYS A 482 -22.50 -1.81 7.44
N PRO A 483 -23.28 -1.01 8.19
CA PRO A 483 -24.22 -1.53 9.19
C PRO A 483 -25.26 -2.50 8.62
N ASN A 484 -25.59 -2.37 7.33
CA ASN A 484 -26.59 -3.20 6.66
C ASN A 484 -26.12 -4.66 6.44
N GLY A 485 -24.85 -4.97 6.70
CA GLY A 485 -24.32 -6.34 6.70
C GLY A 485 -24.38 -7.07 5.36
N LYS A 486 -24.64 -6.35 4.26
CA LYS A 486 -24.58 -6.93 2.91
C LYS A 486 -23.13 -7.07 2.48
N GLU A 487 -22.81 -8.20 1.85
CA GLU A 487 -21.51 -8.40 1.20
C GLU A 487 -21.23 -7.28 0.19
N HIS A 488 -19.97 -6.84 0.14
CA HIS A 488 -19.48 -5.80 -0.78
C HIS A 488 -20.13 -4.40 -0.61
N CYS A 489 -20.79 -4.08 0.51
CA CYS A 489 -21.23 -2.71 0.85
C CYS A 489 -20.28 -2.10 1.89
N TYR A 490 -19.80 -0.89 1.57
CA TYR A 490 -18.85 -0.14 2.35
C TYR A 490 -19.38 1.28 2.56
N CYS A 491 -19.23 1.82 3.77
CA CYS A 491 -19.51 3.24 4.02
C CYS A 491 -18.23 4.03 3.76
N ILE A 492 -18.16 4.76 2.65
CA ILE A 492 -16.98 5.55 2.27
C ILE A 492 -16.91 6.78 3.16
N VAL A 493 -15.75 7.05 3.74
CA VAL A 493 -15.56 8.22 4.62
C VAL A 493 -15.30 9.47 3.78
N ASP A 494 -16.12 10.50 4.00
CA ASP A 494 -15.86 11.87 3.60
C ASP A 494 -15.35 12.65 4.84
N GLU A 495 -14.05 12.91 4.87
CA GLU A 495 -13.40 13.61 5.99
C GLU A 495 -13.81 15.09 6.08
N GLU A 496 -14.11 15.74 4.96
CA GLU A 496 -14.43 17.16 4.89
C GLU A 496 -15.81 17.42 5.50
N ASN A 497 -16.78 16.61 5.09
CA ASN A 497 -18.16 16.70 5.57
C ASN A 497 -18.40 15.88 6.85
N LYS A 498 -17.43 15.06 7.27
CA LYS A 498 -17.51 14.16 8.43
C LYS A 498 -18.67 13.18 8.35
N VAL A 499 -18.90 12.64 7.16
CA VAL A 499 -19.97 11.65 6.92
C VAL A 499 -19.37 10.36 6.39
N ALA A 500 -20.10 9.26 6.54
CA ALA A 500 -19.73 7.99 5.93
C ALA A 500 -20.97 7.33 5.32
N ASP A 501 -20.98 7.22 3.99
CA ASP A 501 -22.16 6.87 3.20
C ASP A 501 -21.96 5.55 2.46
N CYS A 502 -22.93 4.61 2.49
CA CYS A 502 -22.85 3.44 1.61
C CYS A 502 -23.21 3.82 0.16
N LEU A 503 -22.31 3.49 -0.77
CA LEU A 503 -22.49 3.74 -2.21
C LEU A 503 -23.62 2.92 -2.86
N LEU A 504 -24.11 1.87 -2.20
CA LEU A 504 -25.16 0.99 -2.74
C LEU A 504 -26.59 1.40 -2.34
N TRP A 505 -26.75 2.36 -1.42
CA TRP A 505 -28.05 2.77 -0.93
C TRP A 505 -28.21 4.29 -0.92
N HIS A 506 -29.26 4.78 -1.58
CA HIS A 506 -29.72 6.16 -1.51
C HIS A 506 -30.65 6.38 -0.29
N SER A 507 -30.23 5.98 0.91
CA SER A 507 -30.88 6.46 2.12
C SER A 507 -30.28 7.82 2.47
N ASN A 508 -31.12 8.84 2.65
CA ASN A 508 -30.70 10.19 3.07
C ASN A 508 -30.24 10.25 4.55
N GLU A 509 -29.90 9.11 5.15
CA GLU A 509 -29.41 8.98 6.52
C GLU A 509 -27.98 8.43 6.42
N ASN A 510 -27.00 9.18 6.95
CA ASN A 510 -25.62 8.71 7.09
C ASN A 510 -25.65 7.37 7.83
N ASP A 511 -25.10 6.31 7.23
CA ASP A 511 -25.16 4.96 7.79
C ASP A 511 -24.38 4.88 9.12
N VAL A 512 -23.33 5.68 9.27
CA VAL A 512 -22.55 5.79 10.51
C VAL A 512 -22.80 7.15 11.16
N SER A 513 -23.31 7.12 12.40
CA SER A 513 -23.54 8.34 13.18
C SER A 513 -22.23 9.10 13.41
N GLU A 514 -22.24 10.41 13.18
CA GLU A 514 -21.12 11.33 13.48
C GLU A 514 -20.68 11.30 14.96
N ASN A 515 -21.60 10.88 15.85
CA ASN A 515 -21.37 10.78 17.29
C ASN A 515 -20.84 9.41 17.72
N ASP A 516 -20.72 8.44 16.82
CA ASP A 516 -20.14 7.13 17.16
C ASP A 516 -18.61 7.22 17.22
N GLU A 517 -18.11 7.53 18.42
CA GLU A 517 -16.67 7.65 18.70
C GLU A 517 -15.89 6.37 18.37
N THR A 518 -16.55 5.20 18.28
CA THR A 518 -15.86 3.95 17.95
C THR A 518 -15.40 3.89 16.48
N TYR A 519 -16.05 4.65 15.60
CA TYR A 519 -15.64 4.86 14.21
C TYR A 519 -14.80 6.15 14.09
N TRP A 520 -15.30 7.27 14.62
CA TRP A 520 -14.68 8.58 14.37
C TRP A 520 -13.38 8.84 15.15
N CYS A 521 -13.04 7.99 16.12
CA CYS A 521 -11.75 8.07 16.80
C CYS A 521 -10.55 7.99 15.83
N TRP A 522 -10.68 7.28 14.69
CA TRP A 522 -9.65 7.22 13.64
C TRP A 522 -9.29 8.58 13.04
N PHE A 523 -10.18 9.57 13.17
CA PHE A 523 -10.07 10.90 12.59
C PHE A 523 -9.85 11.99 13.65
N GLY A 524 -9.83 11.63 14.93
CA GLY A 524 -9.53 12.56 16.03
C GLY A 524 -10.66 13.52 16.38
N LEU A 525 -11.91 13.10 16.19
CA LEU A 525 -13.10 13.87 16.55
C LEU A 525 -13.55 13.48 17.96
N GLU A 526 -13.56 14.42 18.91
CA GLU A 526 -14.25 14.24 20.20
C GLU A 526 -15.70 14.74 20.07
N SER A 527 -16.65 13.96 20.59
CA SER A 527 -18.05 14.35 20.66
C SER A 527 -18.25 15.35 21.81
N ASP A 528 -18.94 16.46 21.50
CA ASP A 528 -19.36 17.45 22.50
C ASP A 528 -20.33 16.82 23.50
N SER A 529 -19.85 16.36 24.65
CA SER A 529 -20.71 16.08 25.80
C SER A 529 -20.04 16.39 27.16
N SER A 530 -20.05 17.70 27.47
CA SER A 530 -20.27 18.29 28.80
C SER A 530 -19.74 17.56 30.06
N SER A 531 -18.70 18.10 30.69
CA SER A 531 -18.89 18.83 31.95
C SER A 531 -17.68 19.72 32.23
N ALA A 532 -17.88 21.02 32.04
CA ALA A 532 -16.91 22.05 32.40
C ALA A 532 -16.77 22.13 33.92
N GLY A 533 -15.66 21.62 34.45
CA GLY A 533 -15.08 22.06 35.70
C GLY A 533 -13.93 23.01 35.39
N ILE A 534 -14.13 24.31 35.59
CA ILE A 534 -13.11 25.35 35.43
C ILE A 534 -11.94 25.07 36.39
N LYS A 535 -10.68 25.05 35.88
CA LYS A 535 -9.48 25.55 36.57
C LYS A 535 -8.24 25.54 35.68
N GLU A 536 -7.86 26.72 35.19
CA GLU A 536 -6.57 27.44 35.40
C GLU A 536 -6.37 28.42 34.23
N ASP A 537 -6.16 29.72 34.50
CA ASP A 537 -6.07 30.75 33.46
C ASP A 537 -4.65 31.28 33.25
N VAL A 538 -4.14 31.13 32.03
CA VAL A 538 -2.73 31.31 31.65
C VAL A 538 -2.36 32.81 31.61
N LEU A 539 -1.20 33.15 32.21
CA LEU A 539 -0.58 34.48 32.15
C LEU A 539 0.13 34.69 30.80
N LEU A 540 -0.16 35.81 30.16
CA LEU A 540 0.35 36.24 28.87
C LEU A 540 1.42 37.32 29.05
N ASN A 541 2.29 37.44 28.04
CA ASN A 541 3.35 38.45 27.97
C ASN A 541 3.55 38.91 26.52
N THR A 542 4.49 39.83 26.28
CA THR A 542 4.69 40.47 24.98
C THR A 542 4.97 39.52 23.82
N THR A 543 5.45 38.29 24.04
CA THR A 543 5.63 37.29 22.97
C THR A 543 4.31 36.76 22.40
N HIS A 544 3.20 36.93 23.13
CA HIS A 544 1.87 36.48 22.74
C HIS A 544 1.10 37.54 21.93
N LEU A 545 1.70 38.71 21.67
CA LEU A 545 1.05 39.81 20.97
C LEU A 545 0.53 39.41 19.58
N HIS A 546 1.28 38.57 18.85
CA HIS A 546 0.86 38.11 17.53
C HIS A 546 -0.39 37.23 17.61
N ASP A 547 -0.40 36.24 18.51
CA ASP A 547 -1.52 35.32 18.73
C ASP A 547 -2.80 36.07 19.16
N VAL A 548 -2.67 36.99 20.12
CA VAL A 548 -3.79 37.80 20.61
C VAL A 548 -4.39 38.62 19.46
N ARG A 549 -3.55 39.24 18.62
CA ARG A 549 -4.01 40.03 17.47
C ARG A 549 -4.68 39.19 16.39
N MET A 550 -4.17 37.99 16.14
CA MET A 550 -4.77 37.05 15.19
C MET A 550 -6.17 36.65 15.65
N LEU A 551 -6.32 36.30 16.93
CA LEU A 551 -7.61 35.89 17.49
C LEU A 551 -8.64 37.03 17.51
N LEU A 552 -8.23 38.26 17.83
CA LEU A 552 -9.11 39.44 17.74
C LEU A 552 -9.58 39.67 16.30
N LYS A 553 -8.68 39.50 15.31
CA LYS A 553 -9.01 39.65 13.89
C LYS A 553 -9.99 38.57 13.41
N GLU A 554 -9.75 37.31 13.77
CA GLU A 554 -10.62 36.19 13.42
C GLU A 554 -11.99 36.29 14.10
N GLY A 555 -12.01 36.79 15.34
CA GLY A 555 -13.23 37.12 16.08
C GLY A 555 -13.94 38.39 15.61
N LYS A 556 -13.47 39.03 14.52
CA LYS A 556 -14.05 40.24 13.91
C LYS A 556 -14.16 41.44 14.87
N PHE A 557 -13.17 41.62 15.75
CA PHE A 557 -13.11 42.75 16.68
C PHE A 557 -13.14 44.11 15.96
N SER A 558 -13.98 45.02 16.43
CA SER A 558 -14.03 46.40 15.93
C SER A 558 -13.00 47.28 16.61
N ASN A 559 -12.07 47.85 15.85
CA ASN A 559 -11.04 48.76 16.37
C ASN A 559 -11.56 50.19 16.64
N SER A 560 -12.87 50.44 16.50
CA SER A 560 -13.47 51.78 16.61
C SER A 560 -13.42 52.38 18.01
N GLU A 561 -13.19 51.59 19.05
CA GLU A 561 -13.22 52.02 20.46
C GLU A 561 -11.96 51.64 21.25
N CYS A 562 -10.79 51.97 20.69
CA CYS A 562 -9.48 51.69 21.30
C CYS A 562 -9.36 52.19 22.76
N THR A 563 -9.91 53.36 23.07
CA THR A 563 -9.85 53.96 24.42
C THR A 563 -10.67 53.18 25.45
N ASN A 564 -11.91 52.80 25.11
CA ASN A 564 -12.76 51.98 26.00
C ASN A 564 -12.13 50.61 26.22
N PHE A 565 -11.62 50.01 25.15
CA PHE A 565 -10.92 48.73 25.20
C PHE A 565 -9.67 48.79 26.09
N GLY A 566 -8.86 49.84 25.96
CA GLY A 566 -7.68 50.06 26.80
C GLY A 566 -8.02 50.26 28.29
N LEU A 567 -9.10 50.98 28.61
CA LEU A 567 -9.60 51.11 29.99
C LEU A 567 -10.06 49.75 30.56
N GLY A 568 -10.76 48.95 29.76
CA GLY A 568 -11.19 47.60 30.13
C GLY A 568 -10.01 46.67 30.46
N LEU A 569 -8.88 46.85 29.75
CA LEU A 569 -7.63 46.13 30.02
C LEU A 569 -6.88 46.61 31.28
N GLY A 570 -7.24 47.75 31.86
CA GLY A 570 -6.62 48.32 33.06
C GLY A 570 -5.60 49.44 32.82
N LEU A 571 -5.59 50.05 31.63
CA LEU A 571 -4.72 51.19 31.32
C LEU A 571 -5.31 52.50 31.84
N TYR A 572 -4.46 53.42 32.32
CA TYR A 572 -4.90 54.74 32.78
C TYR A 572 -5.23 55.67 31.61
N ASN A 573 -6.12 56.63 31.88
CA ASN A 573 -6.54 57.63 30.89
C ASN A 573 -5.35 58.45 30.34
N ASP A 574 -4.33 58.73 31.16
CA ASP A 574 -3.15 59.47 30.72
C ASP A 574 -2.25 58.64 29.78
N THR A 575 -2.14 57.33 30.02
CA THR A 575 -1.48 56.38 29.12
C THR A 575 -2.22 56.30 27.79
N LEU A 576 -3.55 56.21 27.82
CA LEU A 576 -4.38 56.14 26.62
C LEU A 576 -4.35 57.44 25.80
N LYS A 577 -4.36 58.61 26.44
CA LYS A 577 -4.17 59.90 25.74
C LYS A 577 -2.82 59.99 25.05
N THR A 578 -1.77 59.45 25.67
CA THR A 578 -0.43 59.40 25.08
C THR A 578 -0.43 58.50 23.83
N ILE A 579 -1.03 57.31 23.91
CA ILE A 579 -1.19 56.39 22.78
C ILE A 579 -2.02 57.03 21.65
N GLU A 580 -3.11 57.73 21.98
CA GLU A 580 -3.97 58.40 21.01
C GLU A 580 -3.25 59.56 20.30
N MET A 581 -2.37 60.29 21.01
CA MET A 581 -1.52 61.34 20.44
C MET A 581 -0.42 60.80 19.52
N ASP A 582 0.18 59.65 19.86
CA ASP A 582 1.24 59.02 19.07
C ASP A 582 0.72 58.32 17.80
N TYR A 583 -0.56 57.91 17.81
CA TYR A 583 -1.22 57.21 16.70
C TYR A 583 -2.53 57.90 16.23
N PRO A 584 -2.49 59.17 15.82
CA PRO A 584 -3.68 59.92 15.45
C PRO A 584 -4.32 59.32 14.20
N ARG A 585 -5.60 58.93 14.29
CA ARG A 585 -6.40 58.30 13.22
C ARG A 585 -5.96 56.89 12.81
N ASP A 586 -5.01 56.26 13.52
CA ASP A 586 -4.65 54.85 13.32
C ASP A 586 -5.22 53.98 14.45
N THR A 587 -6.47 53.55 14.28
CA THR A 587 -7.17 52.69 15.24
C THR A 587 -6.49 51.33 15.40
N ASN A 588 -5.81 50.81 14.37
CA ASN A 588 -5.07 49.55 14.44
C ASN A 588 -3.78 49.71 15.24
N GLY A 589 -3.06 50.83 15.04
CA GLY A 589 -1.88 51.22 15.81
C GLY A 589 -2.20 51.41 17.27
N CYS A 590 -3.30 52.10 17.57
CA CYS A 590 -3.80 52.31 18.93
C CYS A 590 -4.10 50.98 19.65
N VAL A 591 -4.89 50.09 19.04
CA VAL A 591 -5.23 48.78 19.65
C VAL A 591 -3.99 47.92 19.86
N ARG A 592 -3.05 47.94 18.91
CA ARG A 592 -1.77 47.25 19.05
C ARG A 592 -1.00 47.74 20.27
N GLU A 593 -0.91 49.05 20.48
CA GLU A 593 -0.17 49.64 21.60
C GLU A 593 -0.85 49.38 22.94
N CYS A 594 -2.19 49.42 22.99
CA CYS A 594 -2.95 49.00 24.18
C CYS A 594 -2.66 47.55 24.56
N LEU A 595 -2.59 46.64 23.58
CA LEU A 595 -2.24 45.24 23.82
C LEU A 595 -0.78 45.07 24.28
N VAL A 596 0.16 45.86 23.74
CA VAL A 596 1.56 45.86 24.21
C VAL A 596 1.61 46.26 25.67
N LYS A 597 0.99 47.39 26.05
CA LYS A 597 0.97 47.88 27.44
C LYS A 597 0.28 46.93 28.39
N TRP A 598 -0.80 46.29 27.95
CA TRP A 598 -1.47 45.24 28.70
C TRP A 598 -0.55 44.03 28.92
N LEU A 599 0.13 43.54 27.89
CA LEU A 599 1.06 42.41 28.00
C LEU A 599 2.35 42.73 28.79
N GLU A 600 2.69 44.01 28.92
CA GLU A 600 3.75 44.52 29.81
C GLU A 600 3.29 44.64 31.28
N ASN A 601 2.00 44.44 31.56
CA ASN A 601 1.34 44.70 32.85
C ASN A 601 1.53 46.16 33.35
N ALA A 602 1.40 47.13 32.44
CA ALA A 602 1.43 48.56 32.80
C ALA A 602 0.18 48.97 33.60
N ASP A 603 0.24 50.10 34.31
CA ASP A 603 -0.88 50.69 35.05
C ASP A 603 -1.59 49.68 36.00
N ASP A 604 -2.93 49.64 35.99
CA ASP A 604 -3.76 48.80 36.88
C ASP A 604 -3.99 47.38 36.31
N VAL A 605 -3.24 46.95 35.29
CA VAL A 605 -3.44 45.63 34.65
C VAL A 605 -3.32 44.49 35.67
N ASN A 606 -2.39 44.57 36.62
CA ASN A 606 -2.23 43.57 37.67
C ASN A 606 -3.43 43.55 38.63
N ASP A 607 -3.96 44.72 39.00
CA ASP A 607 -5.12 44.85 39.90
C ASP A 607 -6.42 44.38 39.22
N LYS A 608 -6.48 44.42 37.88
CA LYS A 608 -7.54 43.86 37.04
C LYS A 608 -7.43 42.35 36.80
N GLY A 609 -6.42 41.68 37.37
CA GLY A 609 -6.24 40.22 37.31
C GLY A 609 -5.04 39.74 36.49
N GLY A 610 -4.23 40.69 35.99
CA GLY A 610 -3.04 40.46 35.15
C GLY A 610 -3.37 40.20 33.69
N ALA A 611 -2.37 40.18 32.81
CA ALA A 611 -2.58 39.88 31.40
C ALA A 611 -2.97 38.40 31.19
N LYS A 612 -4.26 38.06 31.20
CA LYS A 612 -4.77 36.69 30.99
C LYS A 612 -5.87 36.63 29.93
N TRP A 613 -6.20 35.44 29.45
CA TRP A 613 -7.32 35.27 28.52
C TRP A 613 -8.66 35.68 29.13
N SER A 614 -8.92 35.38 30.41
CA SER A 614 -10.16 35.80 31.08
C SER A 614 -10.28 37.33 31.21
N THR A 615 -9.19 38.04 31.48
CA THR A 615 -9.20 39.50 31.59
C THR A 615 -9.38 40.15 30.22
N LEU A 616 -8.82 39.57 29.17
CA LEU A 616 -9.07 40.01 27.79
C LEU A 616 -10.54 39.79 27.39
N ILE A 617 -11.08 38.60 27.65
CA ILE A 617 -12.49 38.27 27.37
C ILE A 617 -13.42 39.23 28.11
N LYS A 618 -13.15 39.49 29.39
CA LYS A 618 -13.93 40.44 30.19
C LYS A 618 -13.86 41.86 29.64
N ALA A 619 -12.67 42.33 29.24
CA ALA A 619 -12.51 43.65 28.62
C ALA A 619 -13.29 43.76 27.29
N LEU A 620 -13.36 42.67 26.51
CA LEU A 620 -14.16 42.61 25.28
C LEU A 620 -15.67 42.65 25.57
N GLU A 621 -16.13 41.95 26.61
CA GLU A 621 -17.54 41.98 27.06
C GLU A 621 -17.94 43.37 27.57
N GLU A 622 -17.05 44.04 28.31
CA GLU A 622 -17.26 45.42 28.80
C GLU A 622 -17.28 46.47 27.67
N CYS A 623 -16.78 46.12 26.47
CA CYS A 623 -16.78 46.98 25.28
C CYS A 623 -17.80 46.53 24.22
N ASP A 624 -18.82 45.76 24.61
CA ASP A 624 -19.89 45.23 23.74
C ASP A 624 -19.38 44.36 22.56
N GLN A 625 -18.17 43.79 22.66
CA GLN A 625 -17.58 42.87 21.68
C GLN A 625 -17.82 41.39 22.07
N ASN A 626 -19.06 41.07 22.45
CA ASN A 626 -19.44 39.74 22.97
C ASN A 626 -19.17 38.60 21.98
N SER A 627 -19.36 38.84 20.67
CA SER A 627 -19.09 37.84 19.62
C SER A 627 -17.59 37.49 19.52
N THR A 628 -16.71 38.47 19.66
CA THR A 628 -15.26 38.26 19.71
C THR A 628 -14.86 37.56 21.02
N ALA A 629 -15.46 37.96 22.14
CA ALA A 629 -15.22 37.35 23.44
C ALA A 629 -15.55 35.84 23.44
N ASP A 630 -16.70 35.45 22.90
CA ASP A 630 -17.12 34.05 22.76
C ASP A 630 -16.21 33.25 21.81
N TYR A 631 -15.77 33.87 20.71
CA TYR A 631 -14.83 33.26 19.79
C TYR A 631 -13.50 32.90 20.48
N ILE A 632 -12.93 33.86 21.23
CA ILE A 632 -11.66 33.68 21.94
C ILE A 632 -11.82 32.67 23.08
N ARG A 633 -12.94 32.70 23.81
CA ARG A 633 -13.28 31.73 24.85
C ARG A 633 -13.28 30.30 24.31
N ASN A 634 -13.92 30.06 23.16
CA ASN A 634 -13.97 28.74 22.54
C ASN A 634 -12.61 28.26 22.03
N LYS A 635 -11.76 29.16 21.52
CA LYS A 635 -10.42 28.81 21.04
C LYS A 635 -9.42 28.54 22.17
N THR A 636 -9.50 29.31 23.25
CA THR A 636 -8.58 29.17 24.40
C THR A 636 -8.91 27.94 25.25
N LEU A 637 -10.19 27.53 25.33
CA LEU A 637 -10.59 26.26 25.93
C LEU A 637 -10.04 25.05 25.15
N LYS A 638 -10.01 25.11 23.82
CA LYS A 638 -9.39 24.08 22.97
C LYS A 638 -7.86 23.99 23.19
N ARG A 639 -7.15 25.12 23.28
CA ARG A 639 -5.69 25.15 23.53
C ARG A 639 -5.29 24.61 24.91
N LYS A 640 -6.08 24.85 25.96
CA LYS A 640 -5.78 24.32 27.31
C LYS A 640 -6.00 22.82 27.41
N ALA A 641 -7.00 22.28 26.72
CA ALA A 641 -7.18 20.84 26.61
C ALA A 641 -5.93 20.17 26.01
N ASP A 642 -5.32 20.79 24.99
CA ASP A 642 -4.09 20.30 24.36
C ASP A 642 -2.85 20.38 25.28
N GLU A 643 -2.75 21.38 26.17
CA GLU A 643 -1.59 21.61 27.06
C GLU A 643 -1.65 20.82 28.38
N GLU A 644 -2.83 20.66 29.01
CA GLU A 644 -2.99 19.88 30.26
C GLU A 644 -2.80 18.35 30.03
N LEU A 645 -3.04 17.88 28.82
CA LEU A 645 -2.71 16.52 28.35
C LEU A 645 -1.18 16.28 28.28
N CYS A 646 -0.36 17.34 28.35
CA CYS A 646 1.11 17.26 28.28
C CYS A 646 1.79 17.31 29.68
N THR A 647 1.20 17.98 30.67
CA THR A 647 1.83 18.21 31.99
C THR A 647 1.50 17.15 33.05
N THR A 648 0.35 16.48 32.97
CA THR A 648 -0.06 15.43 33.93
C THR A 648 0.72 14.11 33.83
N SER A 649 1.67 14.00 32.89
CA SER A 649 2.59 12.85 32.77
C SER A 649 3.93 13.03 33.52
N LYS A 650 4.11 14.12 34.29
CA LYS A 650 5.36 14.41 35.02
C LYS A 650 5.28 14.46 36.56
N SER A 651 4.11 14.34 37.21
CA SER A 651 4.01 14.56 38.67
C SER A 651 3.62 13.37 39.56
N SER A 652 3.43 12.14 39.06
CA SER A 652 3.22 10.95 39.92
C SER A 652 4.51 10.16 40.17
N LYS A 653 5.50 10.83 40.78
CA LYS A 653 6.59 10.22 41.55
C LYS A 653 6.97 11.21 42.65
N VAL A 654 6.38 11.02 43.83
CA VAL A 654 6.87 11.27 45.19
C VAL A 654 5.62 11.33 46.07
N ASP A 655 5.24 10.16 46.59
CA ASP A 655 5.12 9.88 48.03
C ASP A 655 4.93 8.37 48.22
#